data_AF-A0A7L3CB90-F1
#
_entry.id   AF-A0A7L3CB90-F1
#
_cell.length_a   1.000
_cell.length_b   1.000
_cell.length_c   1.000
_cell.angle_alpha   90.00
_cell.angle_beta   90.00
_cell.angle_gamma   90.00
#
_symmetry.space_group_name_H-M   'P 1'
#
loop_
_entity.id
_entity.type
_entity.pdbx_description
1 polymer ?
#
loop_
_entity_poly.entity_id
_entity_poly.type
_entity_poly.pdbx_seq_one_letter_code
_entity_poly.pdbx_strand_id
1 'polypeptide(L)'
;LVSKADCYVELKLPTASPIVSRTQVVDNSDNPEWNETFQYRIHSAVKNILELTLYDKDVLVSDELTSVVFDVGGMKPGQPLLRTFRLNPEANEELDVEFYLEKCSDAPTEVLTNGVLVVHPCLSLQGTVNKEEKAKEKQQGSCEVKLSVPGAYQKQLYIPWRPDNEKDNGTSFVFHVDKEMCPELQVELQQTISVLQDGMNPDIEKHTTVLGLGIVPVNSLPTGQKVDRIVSLGEGLSLDMSLKTEESTWDLDIRLGFDLCKEEREFLDKRKKIVSEALRRTLHLKESPPKDEVPVVAVLGSGGGMRALTSFYGSLAGLQQLGLLDAAMYLCGISGSTWCLSTLYQDPDWSQKDLQDAIRRAQGTVSSSKAGAFSPERLKYYFQELNAMEISGRKVSFTDLWGLIVEYFLKQKEDPSKLSDQQEAVKWAQNPYPIYAAVNVRPNISSGDFAEWCEFTPYEVGFRKYGAFVRTEDFDSEFFMGRLVQKRPEPRICFLQGMWGSAFAASLDDICLKVVGIGLGFLDSFKDVIKVVDDCRRFHFRDPTRLKTRLVIPGGPLLQIFQDFFKSRVTCGETFNFMQGLYLHKDYVNIKKFVAWRGTHLDAFPNQLTPMEESLYLVDGGFSINSPFPLVLQPERDVDVILSFNFSWEAPFEVLELTQKYCEEREIPFPKIKLSEEDEKKPKECYMFVDDNNPKAPIVLHFPLVNDTFQKYKAPGVKRESEEEKSFGDFAIEAKDSPYRTLNFTFEPYDFSRLVEVNRYNVLNSKDTLFKTLSLALQR
;
A
#
# COMPACT_ATOMS: atom_id res chain seq x y z
N LEU A 1 44.76 -14.19 16.69
CA LEU A 1 44.64 -12.90 17.40
C LEU A 1 43.43 -12.23 16.80
N VAL A 2 42.36 -12.07 17.58
CA VAL A 2 41.21 -11.24 17.18
C VAL A 2 41.70 -9.80 17.37
N SER A 3 41.67 -8.97 16.31
CA SER A 3 41.97 -7.54 16.42
C SER A 3 40.92 -6.86 17.28
N LYS A 4 41.27 -5.71 17.87
CA LYS A 4 40.30 -4.87 18.56
C LYS A 4 39.42 -4.16 17.53
N ALA A 5 38.23 -3.73 17.94
CA ALA A 5 37.28 -3.06 17.06
C ALA A 5 37.82 -1.71 16.56
N ASP A 6 37.50 -1.39 15.31
CA ASP A 6 37.78 -0.13 14.61
C ASP A 6 36.49 0.71 14.58
N CYS A 7 36.19 1.40 15.67
CA CYS A 7 34.86 1.93 15.93
C CYS A 7 34.60 3.31 15.29
N TYR A 8 33.38 3.51 14.78
CA TYR A 8 32.84 4.83 14.44
C TYR A 8 31.33 4.89 14.69
N VAL A 9 30.79 6.10 14.83
CA VAL A 9 29.37 6.34 15.05
C VAL A 9 28.76 7.05 13.84
N GLU A 10 27.65 6.53 13.35
CA GLU A 10 26.79 7.21 12.38
C GLU A 10 25.63 7.92 13.09
N LEU A 11 25.34 9.14 12.64
CA LEU A 11 24.28 9.99 13.12
C LEU A 11 23.30 10.25 11.99
N LYS A 12 22.05 9.84 12.19
CA LYS A 12 20.97 9.98 11.21
C LYS A 12 19.79 10.71 11.83
N LEU A 13 19.46 11.87 11.26
CA LEU A 13 18.31 12.69 11.64
C LEU A 13 17.52 13.09 10.38
N PRO A 14 16.65 12.19 9.86
CA PRO A 14 16.01 12.37 8.56
C PRO A 14 15.10 13.58 8.43
N THR A 15 14.65 14.15 9.55
CA THR A 15 13.81 15.36 9.61
C THR A 15 14.62 16.67 9.56
N ALA A 16 15.96 16.59 9.58
CA ALA A 16 16.85 17.75 9.59
C ALA A 16 17.98 17.67 8.56
N SER A 17 18.38 16.47 8.14
CA SER A 17 19.41 16.27 7.13
C SER A 17 19.12 15.01 6.30
N PRO A 18 19.21 15.10 4.96
CA PRO A 18 19.19 13.92 4.10
C PRO A 18 20.52 13.17 4.09
N ILE A 19 21.59 13.76 4.64
CA ILE A 19 22.94 13.19 4.69
C ILE A 19 23.17 12.59 6.08
N VAL A 20 23.60 11.32 6.10
CA VAL A 20 24.08 10.65 7.32
C VAL A 20 25.46 11.20 7.67
N SER A 21 25.60 11.72 8.88
CA SER A 21 26.88 12.18 9.41
C SER A 21 27.60 11.00 10.07
N ARG A 22 28.93 11.03 10.11
CA ARG A 22 29.71 10.00 10.79
C ARG A 22 30.94 10.61 11.44
N THR A 23 31.36 10.01 12.55
CA THR A 23 32.65 10.31 13.17
C THR A 23 33.80 9.74 12.34
N GLN A 24 35.01 10.16 12.67
CA GLN A 24 36.22 9.44 12.29
C GLN A 24 36.23 8.05 12.91
N VAL A 25 37.00 7.16 12.28
CA VAL A 25 37.23 5.80 12.78
C VAL A 25 38.34 5.87 13.82
N VAL A 26 38.13 5.25 14.97
CA VAL A 26 39.15 5.05 15.99
C VAL A 26 39.61 3.60 15.93
N ASP A 27 40.80 3.39 15.38
CA ASP A 27 41.31 2.05 15.13
C ASP A 27 41.74 1.36 16.45
N ASN A 28 41.42 0.07 16.56
CA ASN A 28 41.87 -0.86 17.60
C ASN A 28 41.63 -0.38 19.05
N SER A 29 40.43 0.15 19.34
CA SER A 29 40.08 0.66 20.67
C SER A 29 38.78 0.08 21.21
N ASP A 30 38.84 -0.44 22.45
CA ASP A 30 37.66 -0.89 23.20
C ASP A 30 36.99 0.27 23.98
N ASN A 31 37.61 1.46 23.97
CA ASN A 31 37.09 2.69 24.59
C ASN A 31 37.37 3.88 23.66
N PRO A 32 36.71 3.96 22.50
CA PRO A 32 36.92 5.01 21.53
C PRO A 32 36.45 6.39 22.05
N GLU A 33 37.25 7.43 21.82
CA GLU A 33 36.90 8.82 22.12
C GLU A 33 36.97 9.64 20.83
N TRP A 34 35.81 10.09 20.33
CA TRP A 34 35.74 10.88 19.09
C TRP A 34 35.79 12.39 19.34
N ASN A 35 35.04 12.89 20.33
CA ASN A 35 34.92 14.32 20.67
C ASN A 35 34.56 15.21 19.45
N GLU A 36 33.72 14.70 18.55
CA GLU A 36 33.24 15.42 17.37
C GLU A 36 31.87 16.04 17.62
N THR A 37 31.63 17.22 17.04
CA THR A 37 30.36 17.95 17.18
C THR A 37 29.67 18.07 15.82
N PHE A 38 28.39 17.68 15.78
CA PHE A 38 27.53 17.80 14.61
C PHE A 38 26.38 18.77 14.90
N GLN A 39 26.03 19.60 13.92
CA GLN A 39 25.00 20.63 14.05
C GLN A 39 23.83 20.35 13.11
N TYR A 40 22.61 20.41 13.63
CA TYR A 40 21.38 20.20 12.87
C TYR A 40 20.38 21.31 13.15
N ARG A 41 19.66 21.73 12.11
CA ARG A 41 18.50 22.61 12.23
C ARG A 41 17.24 21.75 12.29
N ILE A 42 16.50 21.80 13.40
CA ILE A 42 15.26 21.03 13.58
C ILE A 42 14.03 21.92 13.61
N HIS A 43 12.91 21.43 13.08
CA HIS A 43 11.63 22.13 13.15
C HIS A 43 10.79 21.65 14.34
N SER A 44 10.30 22.60 15.15
CA SER A 44 9.62 22.29 16.43
C SER A 44 8.22 21.65 16.29
N ALA A 45 7.62 21.70 15.09
CA ALA A 45 6.36 21.01 14.81
C ALA A 45 6.55 19.52 14.50
N VAL A 46 7.77 19.10 14.13
CA VAL A 46 8.08 17.74 13.69
C VAL A 46 8.59 16.90 14.86
N LYS A 47 8.31 15.59 14.83
CA LYS A 47 8.91 14.62 15.72
C LYS A 47 10.35 14.32 15.27
N ASN A 48 11.33 14.89 15.96
CA ASN A 48 12.74 14.79 15.60
C ASN A 48 13.41 13.66 16.39
N ILE A 49 13.60 12.50 15.76
CA ILE A 49 14.27 11.34 16.36
C ILE A 49 15.64 11.18 15.72
N LEU A 50 16.69 11.33 16.54
CA LEU A 50 18.07 11.08 16.16
C LEU A 50 18.39 9.58 16.36
N GLU A 51 18.88 8.94 15.32
CA GLU A 51 19.44 7.60 15.34
C GLU A 51 20.96 7.71 15.45
N LEU A 52 21.54 6.99 16.42
CA LEU A 52 22.98 6.85 16.60
C LEU A 52 23.33 5.37 16.47
N THR A 53 24.14 5.01 15.50
CA THR A 53 24.52 3.62 15.25
C THR A 53 26.03 3.46 15.36
N LEU A 54 26.46 2.56 16.22
CA LEU A 54 27.86 2.20 16.42
C LEU A 54 28.24 1.07 15.46
N TYR A 55 29.33 1.25 14.73
CA TYR A 55 29.87 0.28 13.78
C TYR A 55 31.29 -0.12 14.15
N ASP A 56 31.63 -1.38 13.86
CA ASP A 56 33.00 -1.87 13.77
C ASP A 56 33.42 -1.91 12.29
N LYS A 57 34.48 -1.19 11.94
CA LYS A 57 34.92 -1.07 10.55
C LYS A 57 35.78 -2.26 10.17
N ASP A 58 35.20 -3.14 9.37
CA ASP A 58 35.90 -4.27 8.76
C ASP A 58 36.30 -4.02 7.30
N VAL A 59 37.32 -4.74 6.84
CA VAL A 59 37.92 -4.58 5.49
C VAL A 59 36.95 -4.93 4.35
N LEU A 60 35.90 -5.72 4.62
CA LEU A 60 34.95 -6.17 3.60
C LEU A 60 33.52 -5.66 3.82
N VAL A 61 32.98 -5.77 5.04
CA VAL A 61 31.64 -5.28 5.43
C VAL A 61 31.73 -4.86 6.88
N SER A 62 31.48 -3.59 7.20
CA SER A 62 31.42 -3.13 8.59
C SER A 62 30.26 -3.81 9.33
N ASP A 63 30.52 -4.31 10.53
CA ASP A 63 29.51 -4.93 11.37
C ASP A 63 28.78 -3.86 12.20
N GLU A 64 27.45 -3.84 12.13
CA GLU A 64 26.61 -3.01 13.00
C GLU A 64 26.62 -3.60 14.42
N LEU A 65 27.15 -2.85 15.38
CA LEU A 65 27.23 -3.30 16.76
C LEU A 65 25.92 -3.05 17.51
N THR A 66 25.43 -1.81 17.51
CA THR A 66 24.17 -1.42 18.20
C THR A 66 23.67 -0.07 17.68
N SER A 67 22.36 0.15 17.72
CA SER A 67 21.71 1.43 17.43
C SER A 67 20.88 1.93 18.62
N VAL A 68 20.91 3.24 18.85
CA VAL A 68 20.08 3.93 19.84
C VAL A 68 19.30 5.08 19.21
N VAL A 69 18.09 5.31 19.70
CA VAL A 69 17.21 6.38 19.21
C VAL A 69 16.92 7.37 20.32
N PHE A 70 16.94 8.66 20.01
CA PHE A 70 16.73 9.74 20.97
C PHE A 70 15.85 10.86 20.42
N ASP A 71 14.81 11.24 21.17
CA ASP A 71 13.93 12.36 20.82
C ASP A 71 14.58 13.69 21.22
N VAL A 72 15.26 14.31 20.27
CA VAL A 72 15.89 15.64 20.44
C VAL A 72 14.85 16.77 20.47
N GLY A 73 13.66 16.55 19.90
CA GLY A 73 12.57 17.53 19.91
C GLY A 73 11.95 17.75 21.29
N GLY A 74 12.05 16.76 22.18
CA GLY A 74 11.58 16.84 23.57
C GLY A 74 12.50 17.61 24.53
N MET A 75 13.67 18.06 24.08
CA MET A 75 14.64 18.76 24.92
C MET A 75 14.21 20.18 25.28
N LYS A 76 14.69 20.66 26.45
CA LYS A 76 14.52 22.06 26.84
C LYS A 76 15.66 22.90 26.27
N PRO A 77 15.38 24.00 25.54
CA PRO A 77 16.44 24.86 25.01
C PRO A 77 17.30 25.50 26.11
N GLY A 78 18.60 25.68 25.83
CA GLY A 78 19.55 26.41 26.66
C GLY A 78 20.14 25.60 27.83
N GLN A 79 19.88 24.30 27.92
CA GLN A 79 20.46 23.42 28.94
C GLN A 79 21.22 22.27 28.25
N PRO A 80 22.55 22.13 28.47
CA PRO A 80 23.27 20.95 28.00
C PRO A 80 22.77 19.71 28.73
N LEU A 81 22.64 18.62 27.99
CA LEU A 81 22.17 17.33 28.48
C LEU A 81 23.18 16.26 28.13
N LEU A 82 23.95 15.83 29.12
CA LEU A 82 24.80 14.64 29.00
C LEU A 82 23.94 13.38 29.15
N ARG A 83 24.02 12.47 28.19
CA ARG A 83 23.34 11.17 28.21
C ARG A 83 24.33 10.04 27.98
N THR A 84 24.27 9.06 28.87
CA THR A 84 24.90 7.77 28.73
C THR A 84 23.87 6.77 28.24
N PHE A 85 24.01 6.30 27.00
CA PHE A 85 23.18 5.25 26.44
C PHE A 85 23.82 3.90 26.72
N ARG A 86 23.08 3.00 27.36
CA ARG A 86 23.54 1.62 27.56
C ARG A 86 23.23 0.82 26.30
N LEU A 87 24.26 0.44 25.57
CA LEU A 87 24.17 -0.32 24.33
C LEU A 87 23.93 -1.80 24.61
N ASN A 88 24.73 -2.37 25.52
CA ASN A 88 24.61 -3.77 25.93
C ASN A 88 24.66 -3.90 27.46
N PRO A 89 23.54 -4.24 28.13
CA PRO A 89 23.48 -4.40 29.57
C PRO A 89 24.34 -5.55 30.13
N GLU A 90 24.65 -6.56 29.31
CA GLU A 90 25.44 -7.72 29.74
C GLU A 90 26.95 -7.48 29.55
N ALA A 91 27.33 -6.69 28.55
CA ALA A 91 28.72 -6.36 28.24
C ALA A 91 29.20 -5.01 28.81
N ASN A 92 28.31 -4.25 29.46
CA ASN A 92 28.61 -2.93 30.04
C ASN A 92 29.09 -1.90 29.00
N GLU A 93 28.59 -2.00 27.77
CA GLU A 93 28.89 -1.09 26.67
C GLU A 93 28.01 0.16 26.78
N GLU A 94 28.65 1.33 26.79
CA GLU A 94 27.99 2.62 26.97
C GLU A 94 28.45 3.63 25.90
N LEU A 95 27.53 4.48 25.45
CA LEU A 95 27.80 5.59 24.55
C LEU A 95 27.42 6.91 25.24
N ASP A 96 28.42 7.75 25.51
CA ASP A 96 28.24 9.07 26.09
C ASP A 96 28.07 10.13 25.00
N VAL A 97 26.98 10.90 25.08
CA VAL A 97 26.67 11.97 24.13
C VAL A 97 26.19 13.20 24.89
N GLU A 98 26.76 14.35 24.58
CA GLU A 98 26.28 15.66 25.05
C GLU A 98 25.37 16.29 24.00
N PHE A 99 24.15 16.64 24.41
CA PHE A 99 23.19 17.34 23.56
C PHE A 99 23.00 18.79 24.03
N TYR A 100 22.99 19.73 23.09
CA TYR A 100 22.67 21.12 23.35
C TYR A 100 21.67 21.64 22.33
N LEU A 101 20.52 22.12 22.79
CA LEU A 101 19.46 22.69 21.94
C LEU A 101 19.39 24.20 22.16
N GLU A 102 19.50 24.97 21.08
CA GLU A 102 19.36 26.43 21.10
C GLU A 102 18.25 26.92 20.16
N LYS A 103 17.76 28.13 20.40
CA LYS A 103 16.76 28.76 19.54
C LYS A 103 17.45 29.43 18.37
N CYS A 104 17.06 29.09 17.16
CA CYS A 104 17.48 29.79 15.95
C CYS A 104 16.93 31.23 15.96
N SER A 105 17.72 32.18 15.46
CA SER A 105 17.31 33.59 15.30
C SER A 105 16.37 33.83 14.13
N ASP A 106 16.25 32.85 13.23
CA ASP A 106 15.43 32.94 12.03
C ASP A 106 13.94 32.98 12.39
N ALA A 107 13.14 33.59 11.49
CA ALA A 107 11.70 33.58 11.63
C ALA A 107 11.17 32.13 11.58
N PRO A 108 10.15 31.78 12.38
CA PRO A 108 9.53 30.46 12.30
C PRO A 108 8.95 30.21 10.92
N THR A 109 9.26 29.06 10.33
CA THR A 109 8.65 28.62 9.08
C THR A 109 7.22 28.17 9.33
N GLU A 110 6.28 28.68 8.53
CA GLU A 110 4.89 28.23 8.58
C GLU A 110 4.81 26.80 8.04
N VAL A 111 4.02 25.96 8.71
CA VAL A 111 3.81 24.56 8.32
C VAL A 111 2.32 24.25 8.29
N LEU A 112 1.92 23.36 7.38
CA LEU A 112 0.55 22.85 7.31
C LEU A 112 0.48 21.49 8.01
N THR A 113 -0.55 21.24 8.82
CA THR A 113 -0.70 19.99 9.54
C THR A 113 -2.16 19.59 9.77
N ASN A 114 -2.43 18.29 9.79
CA ASN A 114 -3.69 17.71 10.29
C ASN A 114 -3.58 17.20 11.74
N GLY A 115 -2.50 17.55 12.45
CA GLY A 115 -2.16 17.06 13.79
C GLY A 115 -1.31 15.79 13.82
N VAL A 116 -1.24 15.03 12.72
CA VAL A 116 -0.43 13.81 12.59
C VAL A 116 0.70 14.00 11.59
N LEU A 117 0.41 14.53 10.41
CA LEU A 117 1.40 14.85 9.40
C LEU A 117 1.70 16.34 9.38
N VAL A 118 2.93 16.68 9.03
CA VAL A 118 3.44 18.04 8.86
C VAL A 118 3.99 18.16 7.44
N VAL A 119 3.59 19.24 6.77
CA VAL A 119 4.05 19.62 5.44
C VAL A 119 4.89 20.88 5.59
N HIS A 120 6.15 20.81 5.20
CA HIS A 120 7.00 21.98 5.05
C HIS A 120 6.78 22.65 3.68
N PRO A 121 7.12 23.94 3.53
CA PRO A 121 7.13 24.57 2.22
C PRO A 121 8.11 23.87 1.27
N CYS A 122 7.63 23.49 0.08
CA CYS A 122 8.45 22.88 -0.95
C CYS A 122 9.05 23.96 -1.86
N LEU A 123 10.35 23.86 -2.15
CA LEU A 123 11.03 24.65 -3.17
C LEU A 123 11.13 23.86 -4.47
N SER A 124 10.72 24.49 -5.57
CA SER A 124 11.02 24.05 -6.93
C SER A 124 12.22 24.84 -7.45
N LEU A 125 13.37 24.19 -7.55
CA LEU A 125 14.56 24.72 -8.19
C LEU A 125 14.55 24.33 -9.66
N GLN A 126 14.24 25.29 -10.53
CA GLN A 126 14.27 25.14 -11.97
C GLN A 126 15.56 25.74 -12.49
N GLY A 127 16.20 25.08 -13.44
CA GLY A 127 17.39 25.64 -14.05
C GLY A 127 17.65 25.18 -15.47
N THR A 128 18.58 25.86 -16.11
CA THR A 128 19.07 25.53 -17.45
C THR A 128 20.58 25.67 -17.45
N VAL A 129 21.26 24.63 -17.92
CA VAL A 129 22.70 24.68 -18.16
C VAL A 129 22.94 25.32 -19.52
N ASN A 130 23.57 26.49 -19.54
CA ASN A 130 23.91 27.19 -20.77
C ASN A 130 25.18 26.58 -21.35
N LYS A 131 25.14 26.18 -22.63
CA LYS A 131 26.30 25.67 -23.36
C LYS A 131 27.01 26.87 -24.00
N GLU A 132 28.07 27.42 -23.38
CA GLU A 132 28.93 28.41 -24.06
C GLU A 132 29.99 27.72 -24.95
N GLU A 133 30.24 28.29 -26.13
CA GLU A 133 31.16 27.79 -27.18
C GLU A 133 32.67 27.80 -26.81
N LYS A 134 33.04 28.19 -25.59
CA LYS A 134 34.44 28.49 -25.23
C LYS A 134 35.19 27.30 -24.62
N ALA A 135 35.21 26.17 -25.31
CA ALA A 135 36.21 25.12 -25.04
C ALA A 135 36.56 24.38 -26.33
N LYS A 136 37.38 25.02 -27.18
CA LYS A 136 38.06 24.34 -28.29
C LYS A 136 39.27 23.57 -27.77
N GLU A 137 39.05 22.49 -27.02
CA GLU A 137 40.10 21.48 -26.83
C GLU A 137 39.54 20.08 -27.05
N LYS A 138 40.28 19.29 -27.83
CA LYS A 138 39.98 17.91 -28.20
C LYS A 138 40.00 17.03 -26.95
N GLN A 139 38.89 16.96 -26.22
CA GLN A 139 38.74 16.00 -25.14
C GLN A 139 38.38 14.62 -25.72
N GLN A 140 39.22 13.64 -25.44
CA GLN A 140 39.03 12.25 -25.80
C GLN A 140 38.11 11.62 -24.73
N GLY A 141 36.79 11.67 -24.93
CA GLY A 141 35.81 11.12 -23.98
C GLY A 141 34.46 11.83 -24.04
N SER A 142 33.43 11.25 -23.40
CA SER A 142 32.13 11.92 -23.23
C SER A 142 32.09 12.65 -21.89
N CYS A 143 31.80 13.95 -21.93
CA CYS A 143 31.60 14.74 -20.72
C CYS A 143 30.11 14.83 -20.36
N GLU A 144 29.82 14.83 -19.07
CA GLU A 144 28.47 15.00 -18.53
C GLU A 144 28.50 15.88 -17.28
N VAL A 145 27.45 16.67 -17.09
CA VAL A 145 27.24 17.47 -15.89
C VAL A 145 26.27 16.71 -15.01
N LYS A 146 26.73 16.27 -13.85
CA LYS A 146 25.89 15.67 -12.81
C LYS A 146 25.44 16.79 -11.88
N LEU A 147 24.14 17.00 -11.81
CA LEU A 147 23.48 17.90 -10.88
C LEU A 147 22.88 17.06 -9.76
N SER A 148 23.08 17.44 -8.50
CA SER A 148 22.42 16.78 -7.38
C SER A 148 22.02 17.77 -6.31
N VAL A 149 20.89 17.50 -5.67
CA VAL A 149 20.40 18.27 -4.52
C VAL A 149 20.05 17.22 -3.46
N PRO A 150 20.90 17.02 -2.44
CA PRO A 150 20.62 16.07 -1.37
C PRO A 150 19.25 16.32 -0.74
N GLY A 151 18.45 15.27 -0.59
CA GLY A 151 17.09 15.36 -0.05
C GLY A 151 16.02 15.85 -1.03
N ALA A 152 16.39 16.21 -2.28
CA ALA A 152 15.41 16.48 -3.32
C ALA A 152 14.80 15.20 -3.87
N TYR A 153 13.55 15.30 -4.34
CA TYR A 153 12.80 14.19 -4.93
C TYR A 153 13.57 13.49 -6.07
N GLN A 154 14.11 14.26 -7.02
CA GLN A 154 14.83 13.75 -8.18
C GLN A 154 16.21 13.17 -7.85
N LYS A 155 16.73 13.44 -6.63
CA LYS A 155 18.08 13.07 -6.12
C LYS A 155 19.24 13.62 -6.96
N GLN A 156 19.41 13.13 -8.19
CA GLN A 156 20.47 13.52 -9.12
C GLN A 156 20.02 13.43 -10.59
N LEU A 157 20.57 14.30 -11.43
CA LEU A 157 20.30 14.38 -12.86
C LEU A 157 21.61 14.46 -13.64
N TYR A 158 21.68 13.78 -14.78
CA TYR A 158 22.86 13.77 -15.66
C TYR A 158 22.52 14.50 -16.96
N ILE A 159 23.27 15.55 -17.27
CA ILE A 159 23.11 16.35 -18.48
C ILE A 159 24.32 16.09 -19.39
N PRO A 160 24.14 15.50 -20.58
CA PRO A 160 25.22 15.30 -21.52
C PRO A 160 25.85 16.64 -21.93
N TRP A 161 27.16 16.77 -21.74
CA TRP A 161 27.90 17.95 -22.16
C TRP A 161 28.44 17.72 -23.58
N ARG A 162 27.67 18.17 -24.58
CA ARG A 162 28.08 18.16 -25.99
C ARG A 162 28.29 19.60 -26.47
N PRO A 163 29.50 20.00 -26.87
CA PRO A 163 29.77 21.34 -27.40
C PRO A 163 29.22 21.57 -28.82
N ASP A 164 28.77 20.52 -29.53
CA ASP A 164 28.38 20.61 -30.93
C ASP A 164 26.87 20.46 -31.11
N ASN A 165 26.13 21.58 -31.16
CA ASN A 165 24.95 21.81 -32.02
C ASN A 165 24.34 23.21 -31.77
N GLU A 166 24.41 24.10 -32.78
CA GLU A 166 23.98 25.51 -32.76
C GLU A 166 22.47 25.79 -32.57
N LYS A 167 21.66 24.83 -32.10
CA LYS A 167 20.19 25.01 -31.96
C LYS A 167 19.56 24.40 -30.72
N ASP A 168 20.35 24.01 -29.73
CA ASP A 168 19.83 23.36 -28.54
C ASP A 168 19.64 24.41 -27.43
N ASN A 169 18.40 24.87 -27.23
CA ASN A 169 18.02 25.58 -26.01
C ASN A 169 18.44 24.67 -24.84
N GLY A 170 19.36 25.12 -23.99
CA GLY A 170 20.05 24.29 -23.00
C GLY A 170 19.14 23.32 -22.23
N THR A 171 19.72 22.24 -21.71
CA THR A 171 18.93 21.20 -21.02
C THR A 171 18.36 21.75 -19.72
N SER A 172 17.03 21.76 -19.62
CA SER A 172 16.31 22.19 -18.42
C SER A 172 16.26 21.09 -17.38
N PHE A 173 16.33 21.45 -16.10
CA PHE A 173 16.15 20.55 -14.97
C PHE A 173 15.25 21.17 -13.91
N VAL A 174 14.64 20.31 -13.09
CA VAL A 174 13.82 20.71 -11.95
C VAL A 174 14.13 19.80 -10.76
N PHE A 175 14.37 20.41 -9.59
CA PHE A 175 14.45 19.72 -8.31
C PHE A 175 13.33 20.19 -7.38
N HIS A 176 12.65 19.26 -6.71
CA HIS A 176 11.71 19.56 -5.63
C HIS A 176 12.36 19.19 -4.30
N VAL A 177 12.41 20.12 -3.36
CA VAL A 177 13.16 19.94 -2.11
C VAL A 177 12.50 20.67 -0.94
N ASP A 178 12.66 20.14 0.26
CA ASP A 178 12.24 20.82 1.49
C ASP A 178 13.05 22.10 1.69
N LYS A 179 12.36 23.24 1.85
CA LYS A 179 12.98 24.52 2.19
C LYS A 179 13.78 24.47 3.49
N GLU A 180 13.27 23.75 4.50
CA GLU A 180 13.87 23.70 5.83
C GLU A 180 15.20 22.95 5.87
N MET A 181 15.44 22.07 4.89
CA MET A 181 16.69 21.31 4.75
C MET A 181 17.88 22.15 4.27
N CYS A 182 17.69 23.46 4.05
CA CYS A 182 18.72 24.38 3.54
C CYS A 182 19.44 23.85 2.29
N PRO A 183 18.71 23.57 1.20
CA PRO A 183 19.24 22.77 0.12
C PRO A 183 20.41 23.43 -0.61
N GLU A 184 21.33 22.58 -1.07
CA GLU A 184 22.50 22.97 -1.85
C GLU A 184 22.50 22.23 -3.19
N LEU A 185 22.62 22.97 -4.30
CA LEU A 185 22.81 22.40 -5.62
C LEU A 185 24.29 22.08 -5.82
N GLN A 186 24.60 20.79 -5.90
CA GLN A 186 25.92 20.28 -6.23
C GLN A 186 26.02 20.07 -7.74
N VAL A 187 27.06 20.63 -8.35
CA VAL A 187 27.34 20.58 -9.78
C VAL A 187 28.69 19.91 -10.00
N GLU A 188 28.69 18.72 -10.56
CA GLU A 188 29.89 17.96 -10.90
C GLU A 188 30.06 17.89 -12.41
N LEU A 189 31.24 18.22 -12.92
CA LEU A 189 31.62 17.92 -14.30
C LEU A 189 32.38 16.60 -14.33
N GLN A 190 31.86 15.61 -15.06
CA GLN A 190 32.43 14.27 -15.13
C GLN A 190 32.87 13.96 -16.56
N GLN A 191 34.00 13.28 -16.71
CA GLN A 191 34.50 12.77 -17.99
C GLN A 191 34.57 11.25 -17.95
N THR A 192 33.91 10.60 -18.90
CA THR A 192 33.93 9.15 -19.06
C THR A 192 34.77 8.76 -20.28
N ILE A 193 35.78 7.91 -20.05
CA ILE A 193 36.69 7.38 -21.07
C ILE A 193 36.49 5.86 -21.16
N SER A 194 36.33 5.35 -22.38
CA SER A 194 36.26 3.91 -22.65
C SER A 194 37.66 3.38 -22.93
N VAL A 195 38.13 2.40 -22.15
CA VAL A 195 39.45 1.76 -22.33
C VAL A 195 39.23 0.31 -22.76
N LEU A 196 39.92 -0.10 -23.83
CA LEU A 196 39.98 -1.51 -24.27
C LEU A 196 41.10 -2.20 -23.49
N GLN A 197 40.80 -3.26 -22.74
CA GLN A 197 41.84 -4.11 -22.17
C GLN A 197 42.44 -5.02 -23.26
N ASP A 198 43.77 -5.14 -23.27
CA ASP A 198 44.48 -6.12 -24.10
C ASP A 198 44.38 -7.50 -23.41
N GLY A 199 43.34 -8.28 -23.74
CA GLY A 199 43.07 -9.60 -23.19
C GLY A 199 41.98 -10.36 -23.96
N MET A 200 41.91 -11.69 -23.78
CA MET A 200 41.09 -12.61 -24.59
C MET A 200 39.54 -12.49 -24.42
N ASN A 201 39.04 -11.41 -23.82
CA ASN A 201 37.62 -11.05 -23.85
C ASN A 201 37.47 -9.53 -23.95
N PRO A 202 36.88 -8.96 -25.01
CA PRO A 202 36.82 -7.52 -25.23
C PRO A 202 35.63 -6.91 -24.47
N ASP A 203 35.72 -6.83 -23.14
CA ASP A 203 34.79 -6.01 -22.36
C ASP A 203 35.33 -4.57 -22.31
N ILE A 204 34.48 -3.60 -22.68
CA ILE A 204 34.83 -2.16 -22.66
C ILE A 204 34.65 -1.65 -21.23
N GLU A 205 35.73 -1.41 -20.51
CA GLU A 205 35.67 -0.73 -19.21
C GLU A 205 35.51 0.78 -19.43
N LYS A 206 34.55 1.37 -18.71
CA LYS A 206 34.31 2.82 -18.67
C LYS A 206 34.89 3.36 -17.36
N HIS A 207 35.84 4.29 -17.45
CA HIS A 207 36.35 5.02 -16.30
C HIS A 207 35.78 6.44 -16.30
N THR A 208 35.13 6.83 -15.20
CA THR A 208 34.56 8.16 -14.99
C THR A 208 35.40 8.93 -13.97
N THR A 209 35.87 10.12 -14.34
CA THR A 209 36.66 11.00 -13.48
C THR A 209 35.90 12.31 -13.26
N VAL A 210 35.83 12.79 -12.02
CA VAL A 210 35.28 14.11 -11.69
C VAL A 210 36.34 15.17 -12.00
N LEU A 211 36.04 16.06 -12.94
CA LEU A 211 36.91 17.15 -13.38
C LEU A 211 36.76 18.42 -12.53
N GLY A 212 35.60 18.61 -11.90
CA GLY A 212 35.34 19.78 -11.07
C GLY A 212 34.03 19.68 -10.32
N LEU A 213 33.94 20.39 -9.19
CA LEU A 213 32.80 20.42 -8.28
C LEU A 213 32.49 21.87 -7.88
N GLY A 214 31.22 22.26 -8.03
CA GLY A 214 30.68 23.53 -7.56
C GLY A 214 29.46 23.31 -6.68
N ILE A 215 29.21 24.24 -5.77
CA ILE A 215 28.06 24.22 -4.86
C ILE A 215 27.35 25.57 -4.92
N VAL A 216 26.03 25.53 -5.07
CA VAL A 216 25.16 26.72 -5.06
C VAL A 216 24.13 26.56 -3.95
N PRO A 217 24.20 27.34 -2.86
CA PRO A 217 23.18 27.35 -1.82
C PRO A 217 21.86 27.87 -2.40
N VAL A 218 20.82 27.03 -2.41
CA VAL A 218 19.54 27.35 -3.07
C VAL A 218 18.83 28.49 -2.36
N ASN A 219 18.96 28.58 -1.02
CA ASN A 219 18.42 29.66 -0.21
C ASN A 219 19.05 31.04 -0.50
N SER A 220 20.18 31.09 -1.20
CA SER A 220 20.78 32.35 -1.65
C SER A 220 20.13 32.93 -2.91
N LEU A 221 19.25 32.18 -3.58
CA LEU A 221 18.57 32.58 -4.80
C LEU A 221 17.25 33.32 -4.48
N PRO A 222 16.97 34.47 -5.14
CA PRO A 222 15.74 35.21 -4.92
C PRO A 222 14.52 34.44 -5.46
N THR A 223 13.57 34.15 -4.58
CA THR A 223 12.32 33.44 -4.94
C THR A 223 11.53 34.21 -6.01
N GLY A 224 11.08 33.50 -7.04
CA GLY A 224 10.27 34.01 -8.14
C GLY A 224 11.05 34.72 -9.25
N GLN A 225 12.37 34.92 -9.11
CA GLN A 225 13.20 35.60 -10.10
C GLN A 225 14.18 34.63 -10.77
N LYS A 226 14.36 34.78 -12.09
CA LYS A 226 15.37 34.04 -12.85
C LYS A 226 16.71 34.76 -12.73
N VAL A 227 17.75 34.04 -12.35
CA VAL A 227 19.10 34.56 -12.10
C VAL A 227 20.11 33.76 -12.89
N ASP A 228 20.94 34.44 -13.67
CA ASP A 228 22.10 33.84 -14.32
C ASP A 228 23.28 33.84 -13.33
N ARG A 229 23.87 32.66 -13.13
CA ARG A 229 24.97 32.40 -12.19
C ARG A 229 26.08 31.65 -12.93
N ILE A 230 27.30 32.15 -12.75
CA ILE A 230 28.52 31.44 -13.15
C ILE A 230 28.93 30.56 -11.96
N VAL A 231 28.87 29.24 -12.12
CA VAL A 231 29.25 28.27 -11.09
C VAL A 231 30.72 27.89 -11.30
N SER A 232 31.59 28.23 -10.35
CA SER A 232 33.00 27.84 -10.37
C SER A 232 33.16 26.37 -9.94
N LEU A 233 33.85 25.57 -10.76
CA LEU A 233 34.04 24.13 -10.53
C LEU A 233 35.45 23.77 -10.02
N GLY A 234 36.30 24.76 -9.77
CA GLY A 234 37.72 24.55 -9.46
C GLY A 234 38.59 24.53 -10.72
N GLU A 235 39.92 24.68 -10.54
CA GLU A 235 40.93 24.59 -11.61
C GLU A 235 40.69 25.46 -12.87
N GLY A 236 39.99 26.59 -12.72
CA GLY A 236 39.67 27.50 -13.82
C GLY A 236 38.47 27.10 -14.67
N LEU A 237 37.75 26.03 -14.30
CA LEU A 237 36.50 25.61 -14.92
C LEU A 237 35.31 26.38 -14.32
N SER A 238 34.42 26.82 -15.19
CA SER A 238 33.17 27.47 -14.80
C SER A 238 32.03 27.07 -15.71
N LEU A 239 30.81 27.09 -15.19
CA LEU A 239 29.61 26.68 -15.90
C LEU A 239 28.52 27.72 -15.73
N ASP A 240 27.99 28.21 -16.84
CA ASP A 240 26.93 29.22 -16.83
C ASP A 240 25.58 28.54 -16.68
N MET A 241 24.85 28.92 -15.64
CA MET A 241 23.55 28.37 -15.33
C MET A 241 22.54 29.49 -15.15
N SER A 242 21.33 29.27 -15.66
CA SER A 242 20.19 30.10 -15.32
C SER A 242 19.32 29.37 -14.33
N LEU A 243 19.10 29.95 -13.15
CA LEU A 243 18.42 29.33 -12.02
C LEU A 243 17.20 30.15 -11.61
N LYS A 244 16.11 29.48 -11.24
CA LYS A 244 14.90 30.08 -10.70
C LYS A 244 14.39 29.20 -9.56
N THR A 245 14.10 29.82 -8.42
CA THR A 245 13.47 29.14 -7.29
C THR A 245 12.02 29.59 -7.15
N GLU A 246 11.11 28.65 -6.97
CA GLU A 246 9.71 28.92 -6.68
C GLU A 246 9.31 28.19 -5.40
N GLU A 247 8.54 28.85 -4.54
CA GLU A 247 7.99 28.24 -3.33
C GLU A 247 6.56 27.80 -3.59
N SER A 248 6.22 26.58 -3.15
CA SER A 248 4.88 26.01 -3.32
C SER A 248 3.85 26.79 -2.50
N THR A 249 2.61 26.87 -3.00
CA THR A 249 1.48 27.41 -2.22
C THR A 249 1.01 26.40 -1.15
N TRP A 250 0.01 26.73 -0.34
CA TRP A 250 -0.61 25.79 0.60
C TRP A 250 -1.76 24.96 0.00
N ASP A 251 -2.03 25.10 -1.29
CA ASP A 251 -3.07 24.37 -2.02
C ASP A 251 -2.59 22.97 -2.43
N LEU A 252 -2.49 22.03 -1.48
CA LEU A 252 -1.90 20.71 -1.69
C LEU A 252 -2.73 19.82 -2.63
N ASP A 253 -2.05 18.95 -3.38
CA ASP A 253 -2.70 17.92 -4.21
C ASP A 253 -3.13 16.70 -3.38
N ILE A 254 -2.56 16.55 -2.17
CA ILE A 254 -3.02 15.60 -1.16
C ILE A 254 -4.09 16.24 -0.26
N ARG A 255 -5.11 15.48 0.09
CA ARG A 255 -6.07 15.85 1.12
C ARG A 255 -5.56 15.40 2.48
N LEU A 256 -5.29 16.36 3.35
CA LEU A 256 -4.98 16.12 4.75
C LEU A 256 -6.21 16.34 5.63
N GLY A 257 -6.75 15.26 6.18
CA GLY A 257 -7.90 15.30 7.08
C GLY A 257 -8.44 13.89 7.37
N PHE A 258 -9.00 13.73 8.57
CA PHE A 258 -9.60 12.46 8.99
C PHE A 258 -11.07 12.33 8.57
N ASP A 259 -11.75 13.46 8.39
CA ASP A 259 -13.15 13.49 7.98
C ASP A 259 -13.33 12.91 6.57
N LEU A 260 -14.57 12.50 6.26
CA LEU A 260 -14.94 12.05 4.92
C LEU A 260 -14.73 13.15 3.89
N CYS A 261 -14.31 12.78 2.68
CA CYS A 261 -14.20 13.72 1.57
C CYS A 261 -15.56 14.37 1.25
N LYS A 262 -15.52 15.45 0.47
CA LYS A 262 -16.74 16.17 0.10
C LYS A 262 -17.69 15.27 -0.68
N GLU A 263 -17.14 14.48 -1.60
CA GLU A 263 -17.85 13.60 -2.51
C GLU A 263 -18.56 12.46 -1.77
N GLU A 264 -17.91 11.85 -0.77
CA GLU A 264 -18.54 10.83 0.09
C GLU A 264 -19.67 11.43 0.95
N ARG A 265 -19.49 12.64 1.50
CA ARG A 265 -20.57 13.33 2.25
C ARG A 265 -21.78 13.67 1.36
N GLU A 266 -21.53 14.15 0.15
CA GLU A 266 -22.59 14.42 -0.83
C GLU A 266 -23.30 13.13 -1.27
N PHE A 267 -22.56 12.02 -1.40
CA PHE A 267 -23.13 10.70 -1.62
C PHE A 267 -24.06 10.29 -0.47
N LEU A 268 -23.58 10.39 0.79
CA LEU A 268 -24.36 10.00 1.97
C LEU A 268 -25.68 10.78 2.05
N ASP A 269 -25.64 12.08 1.76
CA ASP A 269 -26.81 12.95 1.76
C ASP A 269 -27.88 12.53 0.75
N LYS A 270 -27.45 12.06 -0.42
CA LYS A 270 -28.34 11.52 -1.45
C LYS A 270 -28.84 10.12 -1.07
N ARG A 271 -27.93 9.23 -0.65
CA ARG A 271 -28.19 7.82 -0.37
C ARG A 271 -29.14 7.65 0.83
N LYS A 272 -29.02 8.47 1.87
CA LYS A 272 -29.93 8.44 3.04
C LYS A 272 -31.41 8.58 2.65
N LYS A 273 -31.74 9.30 1.56
CA LYS A 273 -33.12 9.40 1.06
C LYS A 273 -33.62 8.09 0.46
N ILE A 274 -32.75 7.39 -0.27
CA ILE A 274 -33.04 6.09 -0.87
C ILE A 274 -33.17 5.03 0.23
N VAL A 275 -32.23 5.01 1.17
CA VAL A 275 -32.25 4.10 2.33
C VAL A 275 -33.50 4.30 3.18
N SER A 276 -33.88 5.55 3.49
CA SER A 276 -35.11 5.87 4.22
C SER A 276 -36.35 5.27 3.57
N GLU A 277 -36.48 5.43 2.25
CA GLU A 277 -37.61 4.89 1.49
C GLU A 277 -37.58 3.35 1.43
N ALA A 278 -36.40 2.75 1.28
CA ALA A 278 -36.22 1.30 1.32
C ALA A 278 -36.62 0.72 2.68
N LEU A 279 -36.14 1.31 3.78
CA LEU A 279 -36.49 0.89 5.14
C LEU A 279 -38.00 1.00 5.41
N ARG A 280 -38.65 2.07 4.94
CA ARG A 280 -40.12 2.19 5.05
C ARG A 280 -40.83 1.01 4.41
N ARG A 281 -40.46 0.64 3.18
CA ARG A 281 -41.09 -0.45 2.43
C ARG A 281 -40.81 -1.80 3.08
N THR A 282 -39.55 -2.06 3.42
CA THR A 282 -39.08 -3.36 3.89
C THR A 282 -39.55 -3.68 5.31
N LEU A 283 -39.59 -2.68 6.20
CA LEU A 283 -40.05 -2.83 7.58
C LEU A 283 -41.52 -2.47 7.77
N HIS A 284 -42.23 -2.11 6.70
CA HIS A 284 -43.64 -1.69 6.73
C HIS A 284 -43.92 -0.53 7.70
N LEU A 285 -43.02 0.46 7.73
CA LEU A 285 -43.17 1.65 8.58
C LEU A 285 -44.28 2.55 8.04
N LYS A 286 -44.96 3.28 8.93
CA LYS A 286 -46.03 4.22 8.55
C LYS A 286 -45.50 5.41 7.74
N GLU A 287 -44.34 5.91 8.12
CA GLU A 287 -43.67 7.06 7.51
C GLU A 287 -42.21 6.72 7.24
N SER A 288 -41.59 7.44 6.30
CA SER A 288 -40.18 7.26 5.98
C SER A 288 -39.33 7.89 7.11
N PRO A 289 -38.33 7.19 7.66
CA PRO A 289 -37.48 7.75 8.71
C PRO A 289 -36.82 9.06 8.25
N PRO A 290 -36.77 10.11 9.08
CA PRO A 290 -36.05 11.32 8.75
C PRO A 290 -34.54 11.03 8.61
N LYS A 291 -33.83 11.90 7.89
CA LYS A 291 -32.43 11.67 7.45
C LYS A 291 -31.47 11.36 8.61
N ASP A 292 -31.71 11.95 9.77
CA ASP A 292 -30.95 11.80 11.01
C ASP A 292 -31.22 10.47 11.73
N GLU A 293 -32.38 9.85 11.50
CA GLU A 293 -32.73 8.52 12.06
C GLU A 293 -32.38 7.36 11.10
N VAL A 294 -31.92 7.65 9.87
CA VAL A 294 -31.59 6.60 8.91
C VAL A 294 -30.29 5.90 9.33
N PRO A 295 -30.32 4.60 9.68
CA PRO A 295 -29.13 3.87 10.08
C PRO A 295 -28.18 3.67 8.88
N VAL A 296 -26.89 3.75 9.15
CA VAL A 296 -25.83 3.45 8.21
C VAL A 296 -25.55 1.95 8.21
N VAL A 297 -25.97 1.27 7.14
CA VAL A 297 -25.77 -0.18 6.96
C VAL A 297 -24.56 -0.42 6.05
N ALA A 298 -23.56 -1.16 6.52
CA ALA A 298 -22.41 -1.58 5.75
C ALA A 298 -22.45 -3.09 5.45
N VAL A 299 -22.18 -3.45 4.20
CA VAL A 299 -22.09 -4.86 3.75
C VAL A 299 -20.63 -5.19 3.46
N LEU A 300 -20.10 -6.26 4.05
CA LEU A 300 -18.68 -6.61 3.99
C LEU A 300 -18.54 -8.02 3.41
N GLY A 301 -17.74 -8.17 2.34
CA GLY A 301 -17.33 -9.46 1.79
C GLY A 301 -15.87 -9.79 2.11
N SER A 302 -15.64 -10.94 2.73
CA SER A 302 -14.28 -11.46 3.03
C SER A 302 -13.52 -11.88 1.77
N GLY A 303 -12.24 -12.23 1.92
CA GLY A 303 -11.46 -12.84 0.85
C GLY A 303 -11.73 -14.33 0.66
N GLY A 304 -11.17 -14.90 -0.42
CA GLY A 304 -11.37 -16.31 -0.79
C GLY A 304 -11.36 -16.62 -2.29
N GLY A 305 -10.73 -15.78 -3.12
CA GLY A 305 -10.63 -15.99 -4.57
C GLY A 305 -12.00 -16.13 -5.25
N MET A 306 -12.12 -17.08 -6.18
CA MET A 306 -13.35 -17.29 -6.96
C MET A 306 -14.53 -17.75 -6.08
N ARG A 307 -14.26 -18.45 -4.97
CA ARG A 307 -15.29 -18.81 -3.98
C ARG A 307 -15.93 -17.57 -3.37
N ALA A 308 -15.13 -16.59 -2.95
CA ALA A 308 -15.62 -15.33 -2.41
C ALA A 308 -16.42 -14.55 -3.47
N LEU A 309 -15.90 -14.45 -4.70
CA LEU A 309 -16.63 -13.82 -5.82
C LEU A 309 -18.02 -14.44 -6.00
N THR A 310 -18.10 -15.76 -6.14
CA THR A 310 -19.36 -16.48 -6.38
C THR A 310 -20.31 -16.39 -5.19
N SER A 311 -19.79 -16.56 -3.97
CA SER A 311 -20.60 -16.49 -2.74
C SER A 311 -21.16 -15.10 -2.50
N PHE A 312 -20.41 -14.06 -2.85
CA PHE A 312 -20.86 -12.69 -2.66
C PHE A 312 -22.00 -12.33 -3.63
N TYR A 313 -21.94 -12.78 -4.89
CA TYR A 313 -23.07 -12.68 -5.81
C TYR A 313 -24.36 -13.29 -5.24
N GLY A 314 -24.27 -14.49 -4.66
CA GLY A 314 -25.42 -15.14 -4.01
C GLY A 314 -25.95 -14.34 -2.82
N SER A 315 -25.06 -13.85 -1.97
CA SER A 315 -25.41 -13.03 -0.80
C SER A 315 -26.11 -11.73 -1.22
N LEU A 316 -25.57 -11.02 -2.21
CA LEU A 316 -26.16 -9.80 -2.77
C LEU A 316 -27.52 -10.05 -3.43
N ALA A 317 -27.69 -11.17 -4.13
CA ALA A 317 -28.99 -11.57 -4.67
C ALA A 317 -30.03 -11.81 -3.56
N GLY A 318 -29.62 -12.43 -2.46
CA GLY A 318 -30.46 -12.58 -1.27
C GLY A 318 -30.89 -11.22 -0.69
N LEU A 319 -29.95 -10.29 -0.55
CA LEU A 319 -30.24 -8.93 -0.08
C LEU A 319 -31.16 -8.15 -1.03
N GLN A 320 -30.95 -8.27 -2.35
CA GLN A 320 -31.82 -7.64 -3.35
C GLN A 320 -33.25 -8.19 -3.27
N GLN A 321 -33.41 -9.50 -3.12
CA GLN A 321 -34.72 -10.13 -3.00
C GLN A 321 -35.46 -9.74 -1.71
N LEU A 322 -34.74 -9.39 -0.64
CA LEU A 322 -35.31 -8.84 0.60
C LEU A 322 -35.52 -7.31 0.55
N GLY A 323 -35.15 -6.63 -0.54
CA GLY A 323 -35.21 -5.16 -0.63
C GLY A 323 -34.19 -4.46 0.28
N LEU A 324 -33.12 -5.15 0.67
CA LEU A 324 -32.10 -4.66 1.59
C LEU A 324 -30.89 -4.05 0.89
N LEU A 325 -30.72 -4.29 -0.41
CA LEU A 325 -29.61 -3.70 -1.15
C LEU A 325 -29.74 -2.17 -1.27
N ASP A 326 -30.97 -1.65 -1.42
CA ASP A 326 -31.25 -0.20 -1.38
C ASP A 326 -31.11 0.39 0.03
N ALA A 327 -31.19 -0.44 1.06
CA ALA A 327 -30.95 -0.04 2.45
C ALA A 327 -29.45 -0.02 2.82
N ALA A 328 -28.58 -0.58 1.99
CA ALA A 328 -27.13 -0.55 2.21
C ALA A 328 -26.54 0.83 1.83
N MET A 329 -25.74 1.38 2.74
CA MET A 329 -24.96 2.60 2.52
C MET A 329 -23.61 2.27 1.88
N TYR A 330 -22.90 1.30 2.46
CA TYR A 330 -21.55 0.92 2.06
C TYR A 330 -21.51 -0.55 1.62
N LEU A 331 -20.71 -0.83 0.60
CA LEU A 331 -20.41 -2.18 0.14
C LEU A 331 -18.90 -2.34 0.04
N CYS A 332 -18.33 -3.19 0.90
CA CYS A 332 -16.89 -3.30 1.10
C CYS A 332 -16.41 -4.69 0.71
N GLY A 333 -15.25 -4.77 0.06
CA GLY A 333 -14.66 -6.05 -0.34
C GLY A 333 -13.16 -6.12 -0.11
N ILE A 334 -12.66 -7.33 0.12
CA ILE A 334 -11.25 -7.67 0.15
C ILE A 334 -10.97 -8.91 -0.71
N SER A 335 -9.78 -9.02 -1.29
CA SER A 335 -9.39 -10.15 -2.14
C SER A 335 -10.47 -10.51 -3.17
N GLY A 336 -10.86 -11.78 -3.30
CA GLY A 336 -11.88 -12.24 -4.25
C GLY A 336 -13.23 -11.49 -4.22
N SER A 337 -13.64 -10.91 -3.08
CA SER A 337 -14.85 -10.08 -3.03
C SER A 337 -14.69 -8.77 -3.82
N THR A 338 -13.48 -8.23 -3.92
CA THR A 338 -13.20 -7.06 -4.76
C THR A 338 -13.46 -7.33 -6.24
N TRP A 339 -13.25 -8.57 -6.70
CA TRP A 339 -13.51 -8.97 -8.08
C TRP A 339 -15.00 -8.99 -8.40
N CYS A 340 -15.85 -9.35 -7.42
CA CYS A 340 -17.31 -9.24 -7.53
C CYS A 340 -17.73 -7.77 -7.63
N LEU A 341 -17.27 -6.93 -6.69
CA LEU A 341 -17.57 -5.50 -6.69
C LEU A 341 -17.12 -4.84 -7.99
N SER A 342 -15.84 -4.93 -8.33
CA SER A 342 -15.31 -4.23 -9.50
C SER A 342 -15.94 -4.69 -10.81
N THR A 343 -16.47 -5.91 -10.88
CA THR A 343 -17.26 -6.39 -12.02
C THR A 343 -18.68 -5.81 -12.04
N LEU A 344 -19.35 -5.71 -10.89
CA LEU A 344 -20.68 -5.11 -10.77
C LEU A 344 -20.66 -3.61 -11.07
N TYR A 345 -19.70 -2.87 -10.52
CA TYR A 345 -19.61 -1.41 -10.65
C TYR A 345 -19.17 -0.91 -12.03
N GLN A 346 -18.90 -1.81 -12.99
CA GLN A 346 -18.81 -1.44 -14.41
C GLN A 346 -20.17 -1.06 -15.00
N ASP A 347 -21.27 -1.51 -14.39
CA ASP A 347 -22.62 -1.10 -14.74
C ASP A 347 -23.10 -0.03 -13.73
N PRO A 348 -23.29 1.23 -14.16
CA PRO A 348 -23.70 2.32 -13.27
C PRO A 348 -25.04 2.09 -12.54
N ASP A 349 -25.87 1.17 -13.00
CA ASP A 349 -27.21 0.91 -12.44
C ASP A 349 -27.36 -0.54 -11.94
N TRP A 350 -26.24 -1.23 -11.65
CA TRP A 350 -26.25 -2.67 -11.38
C TRP A 350 -27.21 -3.11 -10.27
N SER A 351 -27.33 -2.35 -9.17
CA SER A 351 -28.19 -2.72 -8.04
C SER A 351 -29.69 -2.53 -8.33
N GLN A 352 -30.00 -1.72 -9.34
CA GLN A 352 -31.35 -1.37 -9.78
C GLN A 352 -31.88 -2.35 -10.83
N LYS A 353 -31.02 -3.26 -11.33
CA LYS A 353 -31.35 -4.32 -12.29
C LYS A 353 -31.42 -5.66 -11.57
N ASP A 354 -32.11 -6.63 -12.15
CA ASP A 354 -32.07 -8.00 -11.65
C ASP A 354 -30.63 -8.55 -11.69
N LEU A 355 -30.10 -8.93 -10.53
CA LEU A 355 -28.76 -9.51 -10.39
C LEU A 355 -28.61 -10.84 -11.15
N GLN A 356 -29.69 -11.52 -11.52
CA GLN A 356 -29.62 -12.77 -12.28
C GLN A 356 -28.83 -12.66 -13.58
N ASP A 357 -28.91 -11.52 -14.27
CA ASP A 357 -28.14 -11.31 -15.50
C ASP A 357 -26.64 -11.16 -15.20
N ALA A 358 -26.28 -10.47 -14.12
CA ALA A 358 -24.90 -10.36 -13.67
C ALA A 358 -24.35 -11.72 -13.21
N ILE A 359 -25.15 -12.50 -12.47
CA ILE A 359 -24.82 -13.86 -12.02
C ILE A 359 -24.61 -14.78 -13.21
N ARG A 360 -25.44 -14.71 -14.26
CA ARG A 360 -25.29 -15.54 -15.46
C ARG A 360 -24.01 -15.21 -16.22
N ARG A 361 -23.65 -13.92 -16.32
CA ARG A 361 -22.36 -13.50 -16.88
C ARG A 361 -21.19 -14.02 -16.04
N ALA A 362 -21.27 -13.88 -14.72
CA ALA A 362 -20.27 -14.41 -13.80
C ALA A 362 -20.14 -15.94 -13.93
N GLN A 363 -21.24 -16.68 -14.08
CA GLN A 363 -21.21 -18.14 -14.31
C GLN A 363 -20.44 -18.48 -15.59
N GLY A 364 -20.73 -17.78 -16.69
CA GLY A 364 -20.03 -17.99 -17.97
C GLY A 364 -18.53 -17.75 -17.85
N THR A 365 -18.13 -16.71 -17.12
CA THR A 365 -16.73 -16.39 -16.85
C THR A 365 -16.08 -17.41 -15.91
N VAL A 366 -16.72 -17.78 -14.81
CA VAL A 366 -16.16 -18.71 -13.82
C VAL A 366 -16.02 -20.11 -14.41
N SER A 367 -17.00 -20.55 -15.20
CA SER A 367 -17.02 -21.89 -15.79
C SER A 367 -16.17 -22.03 -17.05
N SER A 368 -15.62 -20.93 -17.59
CA SER A 368 -14.77 -20.98 -18.77
C SER A 368 -13.38 -21.55 -18.45
N SER A 369 -12.73 -22.13 -19.46
CA SER A 369 -11.35 -22.57 -19.31
C SER A 369 -10.41 -21.38 -19.07
N LYS A 370 -9.56 -21.50 -18.05
CA LYS A 370 -8.52 -20.52 -17.72
C LYS A 370 -7.19 -20.81 -18.42
N ALA A 371 -7.08 -21.92 -19.16
CA ALA A 371 -5.85 -22.34 -19.83
C ALA A 371 -5.35 -21.32 -20.86
N GLY A 372 -6.26 -20.61 -21.53
CA GLY A 372 -5.90 -19.58 -22.50
C GLY A 372 -5.15 -18.39 -21.89
N ALA A 373 -5.22 -18.17 -20.56
CA ALA A 373 -4.43 -17.16 -19.87
C ALA A 373 -2.93 -17.40 -20.00
N PHE A 374 -2.53 -18.65 -20.23
CA PHE A 374 -1.14 -19.11 -20.33
C PHE A 374 -0.76 -19.49 -21.76
N SER A 375 -1.55 -19.09 -22.76
CA SER A 375 -1.18 -19.29 -24.17
C SER A 375 0.05 -18.45 -24.53
N PRO A 376 0.87 -18.87 -25.51
CA PRO A 376 2.03 -18.09 -25.95
C PRO A 376 1.67 -16.65 -26.36
N GLU A 377 0.52 -16.46 -27.00
CA GLU A 377 0.03 -15.13 -27.43
C GLU A 377 -0.32 -14.25 -26.23
N ARG A 378 -0.98 -14.82 -25.20
CA ARG A 378 -1.33 -14.08 -23.99
C ARG A 378 -0.14 -13.77 -23.12
N LEU A 379 0.78 -14.71 -22.95
CA LEU A 379 2.05 -14.48 -22.29
C LEU A 379 2.83 -13.35 -22.99
N LYS A 380 2.93 -13.37 -24.33
CA LYS A 380 3.55 -12.29 -25.10
C LYS A 380 2.89 -10.93 -24.85
N TYR A 381 1.56 -10.88 -24.82
CA TYR A 381 0.82 -9.66 -24.49
C TYR A 381 1.18 -9.14 -23.09
N TYR A 382 1.23 -10.02 -22.08
CA TYR A 382 1.62 -9.61 -20.72
C TYR A 382 3.02 -8.99 -20.71
N PHE A 383 4.00 -9.58 -21.41
CA PHE A 383 5.34 -8.97 -21.48
C PHE A 383 5.35 -7.62 -22.17
N GLN A 384 4.53 -7.41 -23.19
CA GLN A 384 4.44 -6.11 -23.85
C GLN A 384 3.91 -5.05 -22.88
N GLU A 385 2.88 -5.37 -22.11
CA GLU A 385 2.31 -4.47 -21.09
C GLU A 385 3.31 -4.18 -19.96
N LEU A 386 3.92 -5.23 -19.38
CA LEU A 386 4.89 -5.08 -18.30
C LEU A 386 6.15 -4.32 -18.78
N ASN A 387 6.63 -4.58 -19.99
CA ASN A 387 7.75 -3.83 -20.54
C ASN A 387 7.39 -2.36 -20.82
N ALA A 388 6.16 -2.07 -21.27
CA ALA A 388 5.70 -0.70 -21.43
C ALA A 388 5.67 0.05 -20.08
N MET A 389 5.26 -0.62 -19.00
CA MET A 389 5.32 -0.07 -17.64
C MET A 389 6.75 0.23 -17.20
N GLU A 390 7.67 -0.71 -17.40
CA GLU A 390 9.08 -0.54 -17.03
C GLU A 390 9.74 0.60 -17.81
N ILE A 391 9.48 0.71 -19.13
CA ILE A 391 9.97 1.81 -19.98
C ILE A 391 9.39 3.16 -19.51
N SER A 392 8.16 3.16 -18.97
CA SER A 392 7.58 4.36 -18.39
C SER A 392 8.24 4.77 -17.07
N GLY A 393 9.08 3.93 -16.47
CA GLY A 393 9.77 4.20 -15.20
C GLY A 393 9.02 3.66 -13.97
N ARG A 394 7.98 2.85 -14.17
CA ARG A 394 7.27 2.14 -13.09
C ARG A 394 7.97 0.82 -12.81
N LYS A 395 8.19 0.49 -11.55
CA LYS A 395 8.82 -0.79 -11.17
C LYS A 395 7.79 -1.91 -11.21
N VAL A 396 8.00 -2.86 -12.12
CA VAL A 396 7.07 -3.98 -12.28
C VAL A 396 7.36 -5.13 -11.31
N SER A 397 6.30 -5.82 -10.87
CA SER A 397 6.29 -6.93 -9.92
C SER A 397 5.45 -8.14 -10.38
N PHE A 398 5.49 -9.24 -9.60
CA PHE A 398 4.58 -10.38 -9.80
C PHE A 398 3.11 -10.04 -9.58
N THR A 399 2.82 -9.01 -8.78
CA THR A 399 1.45 -8.53 -8.57
C THR A 399 0.87 -7.93 -9.85
N ASP A 400 1.69 -7.26 -10.67
CA ASP A 400 1.25 -6.69 -11.95
C ASP A 400 0.94 -7.78 -12.99
N LEU A 401 1.81 -8.80 -13.07
CA LEU A 401 1.54 -9.99 -13.88
C LEU A 401 0.26 -10.69 -13.43
N TRP A 402 0.07 -10.84 -12.12
CA TRP A 402 -1.15 -11.42 -11.56
C TRP A 402 -2.39 -10.59 -11.90
N GLY A 403 -2.30 -9.26 -11.88
CA GLY A 403 -3.38 -8.37 -12.33
C GLY A 403 -3.83 -8.65 -13.76
N LEU A 404 -2.88 -8.84 -14.69
CA LEU A 404 -3.18 -9.21 -16.08
C LEU A 404 -3.77 -10.63 -16.23
N ILE A 405 -3.34 -11.57 -15.38
CA ILE A 405 -3.93 -12.93 -15.35
C ILE A 405 -5.37 -12.87 -14.80
N VAL A 406 -5.61 -12.09 -13.74
CA VAL A 406 -6.96 -11.85 -13.19
C VAL A 406 -7.86 -11.17 -14.21
N GLU A 407 -7.36 -10.20 -14.97
CA GLU A 407 -8.08 -9.62 -16.11
C GLU A 407 -8.55 -10.71 -17.08
N TYR A 408 -7.66 -11.63 -17.47
CA TYR A 408 -8.05 -12.75 -18.31
C TYR A 408 -9.08 -13.65 -17.62
N PHE A 409 -8.89 -13.96 -16.33
CA PHE A 409 -9.81 -14.82 -15.59
C PHE A 409 -11.22 -14.23 -15.49
N LEU A 410 -11.35 -12.91 -15.41
CA LEU A 410 -12.62 -12.21 -15.23
C LEU A 410 -13.26 -11.77 -16.54
N LYS A 411 -12.46 -11.45 -17.57
CA LYS A 411 -12.92 -10.81 -18.82
C LYS A 411 -12.54 -11.58 -20.08
N GLN A 412 -11.48 -12.40 -20.04
CA GLN A 412 -10.88 -13.10 -21.19
C GLN A 412 -10.38 -12.18 -22.33
N LYS A 413 -10.42 -10.87 -22.10
CA LYS A 413 -10.01 -9.81 -23.01
C LYS A 413 -9.42 -8.66 -22.18
N GLU A 414 -8.75 -7.75 -22.86
CA GLU A 414 -8.29 -6.49 -22.27
C GLU A 414 -9.49 -5.68 -21.75
N ASP A 415 -9.35 -5.12 -20.56
CA ASP A 415 -10.33 -4.27 -19.91
C ASP A 415 -9.69 -2.92 -19.55
N PRO A 416 -10.01 -1.83 -20.29
CA PRO A 416 -9.41 -0.53 -20.05
C PRO A 416 -10.03 0.21 -18.84
N SER A 417 -11.03 -0.39 -18.18
CA SER A 417 -11.72 0.22 -17.05
C SER A 417 -10.80 0.60 -15.90
N LYS A 418 -11.16 1.66 -15.20
CA LYS A 418 -10.44 2.25 -14.09
C LYS A 418 -11.32 2.32 -12.84
N LEU A 419 -10.73 2.67 -11.70
CA LEU A 419 -11.51 2.82 -10.46
C LEU A 419 -12.33 4.11 -10.49
N SER A 420 -11.78 5.19 -11.03
CA SER A 420 -12.50 6.46 -11.21
C SER A 420 -13.74 6.34 -12.10
N ASP A 421 -13.77 5.40 -13.06
CA ASP A 421 -14.96 5.13 -13.89
C ASP A 421 -16.18 4.75 -13.03
N GLN A 422 -15.97 4.19 -11.84
CA GLN A 422 -17.05 3.82 -10.91
C GLN A 422 -17.73 5.03 -10.26
N GLN A 423 -17.22 6.25 -10.43
CA GLN A 423 -17.89 7.46 -9.96
C GLN A 423 -19.29 7.59 -10.58
N GLU A 424 -19.47 7.18 -11.84
CA GLU A 424 -20.80 7.19 -12.48
C GLU A 424 -21.78 6.23 -11.80
N ALA A 425 -21.30 5.15 -11.18
CA ALA A 425 -22.11 4.20 -10.43
C ALA A 425 -22.56 4.71 -9.04
N VAL A 426 -21.98 5.80 -8.54
CA VAL A 426 -22.32 6.37 -7.21
C VAL A 426 -22.76 7.83 -7.25
N LYS A 427 -22.61 8.52 -8.38
CA LYS A 427 -22.96 9.94 -8.57
C LYS A 427 -24.38 10.31 -8.14
N TRP A 428 -25.35 9.42 -8.37
CA TRP A 428 -26.76 9.60 -8.01
C TRP A 428 -27.14 8.83 -6.75
N ALA A 429 -26.15 8.26 -6.05
CA ALA A 429 -26.33 7.35 -4.93
C ALA A 429 -27.21 6.14 -5.24
N GLN A 430 -27.26 5.73 -6.51
CA GLN A 430 -28.12 4.64 -6.99
C GLN A 430 -27.61 3.26 -6.55
N ASN A 431 -26.31 3.10 -6.37
CA ASN A 431 -25.71 1.90 -5.75
C ASN A 431 -25.14 2.25 -4.36
N PRO A 432 -24.93 1.25 -3.48
CA PRO A 432 -24.11 1.43 -2.28
C PRO A 432 -22.71 1.96 -2.63
N TYR A 433 -22.06 2.66 -1.73
CA TYR A 433 -20.72 3.19 -1.94
C TYR A 433 -19.67 2.07 -1.88
N PRO A 434 -18.90 1.81 -2.95
CA PRO A 434 -17.92 0.72 -2.98
C PRO A 434 -16.64 1.13 -2.25
N ILE A 435 -16.15 0.25 -1.39
CA ILE A 435 -14.87 0.42 -0.70
C ILE A 435 -14.04 -0.85 -0.89
N TYR A 436 -12.81 -0.67 -1.37
CA TYR A 436 -11.85 -1.76 -1.57
C TYR A 436 -10.68 -1.60 -0.61
N ALA A 437 -10.11 -2.72 -0.19
CA ALA A 437 -9.08 -2.75 0.85
C ALA A 437 -7.76 -3.33 0.33
N ALA A 438 -6.66 -2.66 0.68
CA ALA A 438 -5.32 -3.23 0.69
C ALA A 438 -4.65 -2.95 2.03
N VAL A 439 -3.53 -3.62 2.28
CA VAL A 439 -2.67 -3.35 3.43
C VAL A 439 -1.28 -2.97 2.92
N ASN A 440 -0.72 -1.88 3.42
CA ASN A 440 0.69 -1.56 3.24
C ASN A 440 1.52 -2.36 4.24
N VAL A 441 2.51 -3.07 3.72
CA VAL A 441 3.46 -3.88 4.50
C VAL A 441 4.89 -3.34 4.33
N ARG A 442 5.83 -3.91 5.09
CA ARG A 442 7.26 -3.62 4.96
C ARG A 442 8.01 -4.89 4.56
N PRO A 443 8.91 -4.86 3.56
CA PRO A 443 9.63 -6.05 3.11
C PRO A 443 10.44 -6.77 4.19
N ASN A 444 10.91 -6.04 5.20
CA ASN A 444 11.81 -6.54 6.26
C ASN A 444 11.11 -6.72 7.62
N ILE A 445 9.78 -6.56 7.68
CA ILE A 445 9.00 -6.68 8.92
C ILE A 445 7.85 -7.65 8.67
N SER A 446 7.55 -8.51 9.64
CA SER A 446 6.44 -9.44 9.49
C SER A 446 5.12 -8.67 9.29
N SER A 447 4.24 -9.15 8.41
CA SER A 447 2.94 -8.52 8.14
C SER A 447 1.99 -8.53 9.34
N GLY A 448 2.27 -9.37 10.34
CA GLY A 448 1.56 -9.38 11.63
C GLY A 448 2.00 -8.26 12.57
N ASP A 449 3.22 -7.74 12.39
CA ASP A 449 3.82 -6.70 13.24
C ASP A 449 3.74 -5.29 12.60
N PHE A 450 3.42 -5.19 11.30
CA PHE A 450 3.18 -3.92 10.61
C PHE A 450 2.17 -4.08 9.46
N ALA A 451 0.95 -3.58 9.68
CA ALA A 451 -0.12 -3.57 8.69
C ALA A 451 -0.87 -2.24 8.73
N GLU A 452 -0.77 -1.45 7.67
CA GLU A 452 -1.50 -0.18 7.54
C GLU A 452 -2.56 -0.28 6.46
N TRP A 453 -3.83 -0.14 6.86
CA TRP A 453 -4.95 -0.24 5.94
C TRP A 453 -4.98 0.94 4.96
N CYS A 454 -4.91 0.61 3.67
CA CYS A 454 -5.09 1.52 2.57
C CYS A 454 -6.49 1.32 1.98
N GLU A 455 -7.24 2.40 1.91
CA GLU A 455 -8.62 2.43 1.43
C GLU A 455 -8.65 2.90 -0.02
N PHE A 456 -9.48 2.27 -0.84
CA PHE A 456 -9.72 2.65 -2.22
C PHE A 456 -11.21 2.86 -2.44
N THR A 457 -11.56 4.02 -2.99
CA THR A 457 -12.93 4.38 -3.35
C THR A 457 -12.95 4.98 -4.75
N PRO A 458 -14.12 5.22 -5.38
CA PRO A 458 -14.17 5.89 -6.66
C PRO A 458 -13.62 7.32 -6.64
N TYR A 459 -13.59 7.98 -5.48
CA TYR A 459 -13.19 9.39 -5.35
C TYR A 459 -11.81 9.60 -4.74
N GLU A 460 -11.42 8.82 -3.73
CA GLU A 460 -10.13 8.94 -3.08
C GLU A 460 -9.50 7.59 -2.71
N VAL A 461 -8.16 7.59 -2.66
CA VAL A 461 -7.31 6.50 -2.16
C VAL A 461 -6.44 7.04 -1.03
N GLY A 462 -6.31 6.32 0.08
CA GLY A 462 -5.46 6.83 1.15
C GLY A 462 -5.38 6.01 2.43
N PHE A 463 -4.61 6.55 3.38
CA PHE A 463 -4.40 5.98 4.69
C PHE A 463 -5.12 6.79 5.76
N ARG A 464 -6.19 6.21 6.31
CA ARG A 464 -6.94 6.80 7.43
C ARG A 464 -6.06 7.01 8.67
N LYS A 465 -5.10 6.11 8.92
CA LYS A 465 -4.11 6.23 10.01
C LYS A 465 -3.43 7.60 10.01
N TYR A 466 -3.06 8.10 8.84
CA TYR A 466 -2.38 9.38 8.68
C TYR A 466 -3.31 10.54 8.33
N GLY A 467 -4.59 10.26 8.03
CA GLY A 467 -5.52 11.24 7.49
C GLY A 467 -5.02 11.83 6.17
N ALA A 468 -4.45 11.00 5.29
CA ALA A 468 -3.85 11.43 4.03
C ALA A 468 -4.45 10.66 2.85
N PHE A 469 -4.98 11.41 1.88
CA PHE A 469 -5.69 10.88 0.71
C PHE A 469 -5.28 11.60 -0.57
N VAL A 470 -5.32 10.89 -1.68
CA VAL A 470 -5.22 11.45 -3.03
C VAL A 470 -6.48 11.14 -3.80
N ARG A 471 -6.76 11.91 -4.86
CA ARG A 471 -7.80 11.55 -5.81
C ARG A 471 -7.45 10.20 -6.46
N THR A 472 -8.46 9.40 -6.73
CA THR A 472 -8.29 8.06 -7.32
C THR A 472 -7.52 8.09 -8.64
N GLU A 473 -7.74 9.12 -9.46
CA GLU A 473 -7.08 9.31 -10.76
C GLU A 473 -5.59 9.65 -10.66
N ASP A 474 -5.16 10.13 -9.49
CA ASP A 474 -3.77 10.49 -9.22
C ASP A 474 -3.04 9.39 -8.42
N PHE A 475 -3.72 8.30 -8.05
CA PHE A 475 -3.07 7.14 -7.44
C PHE A 475 -1.97 6.59 -8.35
N ASP A 476 -0.83 6.24 -7.73
CA ASP A 476 0.40 5.80 -8.42
C ASP A 476 1.09 6.89 -9.27
N SER A 477 0.71 8.16 -9.06
CA SER A 477 1.51 9.31 -9.47
C SER A 477 2.60 9.64 -8.45
N GLU A 478 3.55 10.48 -8.85
CA GLU A 478 4.67 10.87 -8.00
C GLU A 478 4.34 12.13 -7.21
N PHE A 479 4.52 12.07 -5.89
CA PHE A 479 4.30 13.20 -5.01
C PHE A 479 5.53 13.50 -4.16
N PHE A 480 5.66 14.75 -3.76
CA PHE A 480 6.65 15.18 -2.78
C PHE A 480 6.10 16.37 -2.00
N MET A 481 6.21 16.36 -0.66
CA MET A 481 5.68 17.43 0.21
C MET A 481 4.20 17.73 -0.05
N GLY A 482 3.41 16.69 -0.33
CA GLY A 482 1.99 16.81 -0.63
C GLY A 482 1.64 17.45 -1.98
N ARG A 483 2.62 17.59 -2.87
CA ARG A 483 2.46 18.11 -4.24
C ARG A 483 2.63 17.03 -5.27
N LEU A 484 1.80 17.08 -6.31
CA LEU A 484 1.93 16.22 -7.47
C LEU A 484 3.13 16.68 -8.31
N VAL A 485 4.23 15.94 -8.23
CA VAL A 485 5.48 16.22 -8.96
C VAL A 485 5.36 15.77 -10.41
N GLN A 486 4.85 14.56 -10.61
CA GLN A 486 4.65 14.00 -11.94
C GLN A 486 3.37 13.18 -11.97
N LYS A 487 2.40 13.67 -12.76
CA LYS A 487 1.16 12.95 -13.01
C LYS A 487 1.42 11.73 -13.88
N ARG A 488 1.00 10.56 -13.40
CA ARG A 488 1.00 9.30 -14.13
C ARG A 488 -0.42 8.96 -14.61
N PRO A 489 -0.59 8.17 -15.69
CA PRO A 489 -1.90 7.66 -16.05
C PRO A 489 -2.45 6.76 -14.94
N GLU A 490 -3.73 6.95 -14.58
CA GLU A 490 -4.41 6.07 -13.63
C GLU A 490 -4.31 4.60 -14.10
N PRO A 491 -3.92 3.66 -13.21
CA PRO A 491 -3.81 2.26 -13.57
C PRO A 491 -5.17 1.66 -13.94
N ARG A 492 -5.15 0.71 -14.89
CA ARG A 492 -6.33 -0.14 -15.16
C ARG A 492 -6.73 -0.87 -13.88
N ILE A 493 -8.04 -1.07 -13.70
CA ILE A 493 -8.60 -1.69 -12.51
C ILE A 493 -8.06 -3.11 -12.28
N CYS A 494 -7.60 -3.80 -13.33
CA CYS A 494 -6.98 -5.11 -13.21
C CYS A 494 -5.69 -5.12 -12.37
N PHE A 495 -4.91 -4.03 -12.40
CA PHE A 495 -3.73 -3.91 -11.52
C PHE A 495 -4.14 -3.74 -10.06
N LEU A 496 -5.25 -3.02 -9.80
CA LEU A 496 -5.84 -2.94 -8.46
C LEU A 496 -6.45 -4.28 -8.02
N GLN A 497 -7.12 -5.01 -8.90
CA GLN A 497 -7.61 -6.37 -8.61
C GLN A 497 -6.48 -7.35 -8.32
N GLY A 498 -5.35 -7.21 -9.02
CA GLY A 498 -4.11 -7.94 -8.76
C GLY A 498 -3.53 -7.60 -7.39
N MET A 499 -3.49 -6.32 -7.03
CA MET A 499 -3.04 -5.83 -5.72
C MET A 499 -3.95 -6.31 -4.58
N TRP A 500 -5.26 -6.09 -4.69
CA TRP A 500 -6.24 -6.53 -3.69
C TRP A 500 -6.29 -8.05 -3.54
N GLY A 501 -5.89 -8.80 -4.57
CA GLY A 501 -5.80 -10.26 -4.59
C GLY A 501 -4.36 -10.79 -4.63
N SER A 502 -3.35 -10.05 -4.16
CA SER A 502 -1.94 -10.43 -4.33
C SER A 502 -1.51 -11.65 -3.49
N ALA A 503 -2.36 -12.16 -2.59
CA ALA A 503 -2.12 -13.43 -1.90
C ALA A 503 -1.82 -14.59 -2.88
N PHE A 504 -2.41 -14.54 -4.08
CA PHE A 504 -2.22 -15.52 -5.14
C PHE A 504 -0.93 -15.34 -5.95
N ALA A 505 -0.31 -14.14 -5.94
CA ALA A 505 0.86 -13.83 -6.76
C ALA A 505 2.09 -14.68 -6.40
N ALA A 506 2.26 -15.08 -5.14
CA ALA A 506 3.34 -16.01 -4.76
C ALA A 506 3.07 -17.46 -5.18
N SER A 507 1.81 -17.83 -5.48
CA SER A 507 1.43 -19.20 -5.86
C SER A 507 1.27 -19.37 -7.37
N LEU A 508 1.81 -18.46 -8.19
CA LEU A 508 1.64 -18.49 -9.65
C LEU A 508 2.08 -19.80 -10.30
N ASP A 509 3.14 -20.45 -9.81
CA ASP A 509 3.59 -21.75 -10.34
C ASP A 509 2.55 -22.86 -10.07
N ASP A 510 2.04 -22.93 -8.84
CA ASP A 510 0.99 -23.87 -8.43
C ASP A 510 -0.32 -23.64 -9.19
N ILE A 511 -0.65 -22.36 -9.46
CA ILE A 511 -1.83 -21.98 -10.25
C ILE A 511 -1.67 -22.47 -11.68
N CYS A 512 -0.52 -22.24 -12.32
CA CYS A 512 -0.27 -22.72 -13.69
C CYS A 512 -0.27 -24.25 -13.77
N LEU A 513 0.38 -24.94 -12.82
CA LEU A 513 0.35 -26.39 -12.69
C LEU A 513 -1.09 -26.92 -12.65
N LYS A 514 -1.95 -26.30 -11.84
CA LYS A 514 -3.36 -26.71 -11.73
C LYS A 514 -4.18 -26.40 -12.98
N VAL A 515 -3.94 -25.26 -13.63
CA VAL A 515 -4.75 -24.80 -14.77
C VAL A 515 -4.37 -25.50 -16.08
N VAL A 516 -3.09 -25.77 -16.30
CA VAL A 516 -2.57 -26.28 -17.60
C VAL A 516 -1.89 -27.65 -17.46
N GLY A 517 -1.65 -28.15 -16.25
CA GLY A 517 -0.95 -29.43 -16.01
C GLY A 517 0.57 -29.35 -16.21
N ILE A 518 1.10 -28.16 -16.51
CA ILE A 518 2.53 -27.88 -16.71
C ILE A 518 2.86 -26.64 -15.88
N GLY A 519 3.92 -26.71 -15.09
CA GLY A 519 4.38 -25.58 -14.28
C GLY A 519 5.04 -24.50 -15.13
N LEU A 520 5.14 -23.30 -14.59
CA LEU A 520 5.91 -22.25 -15.22
C LEU A 520 7.38 -22.56 -14.96
N GLY A 521 8.01 -23.34 -15.85
CA GLY A 521 9.42 -23.73 -15.72
C GLY A 521 10.40 -22.56 -15.59
N PHE A 522 9.95 -21.31 -15.81
CA PHE A 522 10.72 -20.11 -15.48
C PHE A 522 10.71 -19.72 -13.99
N LEU A 523 9.64 -20.04 -13.26
CA LEU A 523 9.51 -19.81 -11.83
C LEU A 523 10.38 -20.79 -11.02
N ASP A 524 10.90 -21.86 -11.62
CA ASP A 524 11.85 -22.79 -10.99
C ASP A 524 13.07 -22.07 -10.40
N SER A 525 13.55 -21.01 -11.06
CA SER A 525 14.68 -20.18 -10.57
C SER A 525 14.30 -19.25 -9.40
N PHE A 526 13.00 -19.04 -9.17
CA PHE A 526 12.44 -18.22 -8.10
C PHE A 526 11.81 -19.05 -6.98
N LYS A 527 11.81 -20.40 -7.09
CA LYS A 527 11.20 -21.30 -6.11
C LYS A 527 11.74 -21.09 -4.70
N ASP A 528 13.03 -20.85 -4.52
CA ASP A 528 13.60 -20.58 -3.20
C ASP A 528 13.11 -19.25 -2.60
N VAL A 529 12.95 -18.20 -3.42
CA VAL A 529 12.45 -16.88 -2.99
C VAL A 529 10.96 -16.93 -2.68
N ILE A 530 10.19 -17.61 -3.53
CA ILE A 530 8.77 -17.87 -3.33
C ILE A 530 8.55 -18.73 -2.08
N LYS A 531 9.42 -19.71 -1.83
CA LYS A 531 9.34 -20.59 -0.65
C LYS A 531 9.72 -19.88 0.64
N VAL A 532 10.65 -18.93 0.63
CA VAL A 532 10.89 -18.03 1.77
C VAL A 532 9.64 -17.18 2.07
N VAL A 533 8.98 -16.67 1.03
CA VAL A 533 7.70 -15.94 1.18
C VAL A 533 6.56 -16.86 1.66
N ASP A 534 6.53 -18.12 1.23
CA ASP A 534 5.54 -19.14 1.65
C ASP A 534 5.82 -19.70 3.07
N ASP A 535 7.08 -19.78 3.48
CA ASP A 535 7.48 -20.14 4.84
C ASP A 535 7.12 -18.99 5.82
N CYS A 536 7.21 -17.72 5.40
CA CYS A 536 6.62 -16.60 6.14
C CYS A 536 5.09 -16.70 6.28
N ARG A 537 4.40 -17.43 5.37
CA ARG A 537 2.93 -17.65 5.43
C ARG A 537 2.52 -18.81 6.34
N ARG A 538 3.43 -19.72 6.70
CA ARG A 538 3.08 -21.00 7.37
C ARG A 538 3.52 -21.15 8.81
N PHE A 539 4.32 -20.25 9.37
CA PHE A 539 4.89 -20.45 10.71
C PHE A 539 4.48 -19.38 11.72
N HIS A 540 3.37 -19.65 12.41
CA HIS A 540 3.49 -19.75 13.86
C HIS A 540 4.25 -21.06 14.18
N PHE A 541 5.30 -20.96 15.00
CA PHE A 541 6.20 -22.00 15.53
C PHE A 541 7.58 -22.20 14.84
N ARG A 542 8.62 -22.16 15.69
CA ARG A 542 10.08 -22.29 15.51
C ARG A 542 10.58 -23.44 14.60
N ASP A 543 11.64 -23.18 13.81
CA ASP A 543 12.97 -23.87 13.88
C ASP A 543 14.00 -23.20 12.91
N PRO A 544 15.15 -22.66 13.37
CA PRO A 544 16.10 -21.91 12.53
C PRO A 544 17.08 -22.76 11.67
N THR A 545 16.96 -24.08 11.62
CA THR A 545 18.07 -24.92 11.16
C THR A 545 17.77 -25.73 9.90
N ARG A 546 17.78 -25.12 8.70
CA ARG A 546 17.95 -25.86 7.43
C ARG A 546 18.28 -24.97 6.22
N LEU A 547 19.57 -24.74 5.98
CA LEU A 547 20.08 -24.32 4.66
C LEU A 547 20.39 -25.57 3.82
N LYS A 548 19.89 -25.63 2.57
CA LYS A 548 20.38 -26.59 1.55
C LYS A 548 20.67 -25.89 0.22
N THR A 549 21.79 -26.32 -0.35
CA THR A 549 22.55 -25.79 -1.48
C THR A 549 21.81 -25.84 -2.83
N ARG A 550 22.01 -24.80 -3.65
CA ARG A 550 21.48 -24.61 -5.01
C ARG A 550 22.30 -25.35 -6.07
N LEU A 551 21.61 -25.84 -7.11
CA LEU A 551 22.19 -26.17 -8.42
C LEU A 551 21.34 -25.50 -9.50
N VAL A 552 21.96 -24.69 -10.37
CA VAL A 552 21.30 -23.96 -11.46
C VAL A 552 21.70 -24.60 -12.79
N ILE A 553 20.72 -24.91 -13.64
CA ILE A 553 20.92 -25.30 -15.05
C ILE A 553 20.35 -24.17 -15.92
N PRO A 554 21.05 -23.69 -16.97
CA PRO A 554 20.56 -22.60 -17.81
C PRO A 554 19.50 -23.08 -18.81
N GLY A 555 18.40 -22.34 -18.97
CA GLY A 555 17.43 -22.50 -20.05
C GLY A 555 17.47 -21.33 -21.06
N GLY A 556 16.68 -21.44 -22.13
CA GLY A 556 16.83 -20.66 -23.38
C GLY A 556 16.53 -19.14 -23.34
N PRO A 557 16.54 -18.45 -24.51
CA PRO A 557 16.61 -16.98 -24.59
C PRO A 557 15.42 -16.21 -23.99
N LEU A 558 14.18 -16.73 -24.14
CA LEU A 558 13.00 -16.14 -23.51
C LEU A 558 13.06 -16.27 -22.00
N LEU A 559 13.53 -17.41 -21.47
CA LEU A 559 13.69 -17.63 -20.04
C LEU A 559 14.70 -16.65 -19.42
N GLN A 560 15.78 -16.35 -20.14
CA GLN A 560 16.79 -15.40 -19.68
C GLN A 560 16.22 -13.99 -19.50
N ILE A 561 15.44 -13.49 -20.46
CA ILE A 561 14.75 -12.18 -20.38
C ILE A 561 13.82 -12.13 -19.16
N PHE A 562 13.11 -13.23 -18.87
CA PHE A 562 12.22 -13.32 -17.70
C PHE A 562 12.98 -13.35 -16.38
N GLN A 563 14.07 -14.12 -16.32
CA GLN A 563 14.91 -14.14 -15.13
C GLN A 563 15.49 -12.75 -14.89
N ASP A 564 15.96 -12.05 -15.92
CA ASP A 564 16.51 -10.70 -15.82
C ASP A 564 15.46 -9.68 -15.32
N PHE A 565 14.18 -9.83 -15.69
CA PHE A 565 13.09 -8.96 -15.26
C PHE A 565 12.72 -9.11 -13.76
N PHE A 566 12.83 -10.32 -13.21
CA PHE A 566 12.38 -10.64 -11.85
C PHE A 566 13.50 -10.96 -10.85
N LYS A 567 14.78 -10.98 -11.28
CA LYS A 567 15.98 -11.39 -10.50
C LYS A 567 16.19 -10.67 -9.16
N SER A 568 15.52 -9.56 -8.90
CA SER A 568 15.67 -8.76 -7.67
C SER A 568 14.36 -8.35 -6.98
N ARG A 569 13.19 -8.78 -7.48
CA ARG A 569 11.89 -8.18 -7.12
C ARG A 569 10.96 -9.18 -6.45
N VAL A 570 10.77 -9.01 -5.14
CA VAL A 570 9.90 -9.85 -4.31
C VAL A 570 8.43 -9.51 -4.58
N THR A 571 7.56 -10.52 -4.45
CA THR A 571 6.12 -10.64 -4.74
C THR A 571 5.16 -9.42 -4.58
N CYS A 572 5.54 -8.34 -3.90
CA CYS A 572 4.70 -7.15 -3.67
C CYS A 572 4.94 -6.08 -4.73
N GLY A 573 3.86 -5.47 -5.25
CA GLY A 573 3.96 -4.33 -6.17
C GLY A 573 4.49 -3.08 -5.47
N GLU A 574 5.48 -2.42 -6.08
CA GLU A 574 6.00 -1.15 -5.59
C GLU A 574 5.21 0.00 -6.22
N THR A 575 4.47 0.74 -5.39
CA THR A 575 3.66 1.90 -5.79
C THR A 575 4.32 3.17 -5.26
N PHE A 576 4.24 4.28 -5.98
CA PHE A 576 4.78 5.56 -5.48
C PHE A 576 4.08 6.01 -4.19
N ASN A 577 4.86 6.44 -3.20
CA ASN A 577 4.31 6.93 -1.94
C ASN A 577 3.85 8.39 -2.07
N PHE A 578 2.54 8.60 -2.08
CA PHE A 578 1.98 9.95 -2.13
C PHE A 578 2.23 10.79 -0.86
N MET A 579 2.69 10.15 0.24
CA MET A 579 3.10 10.84 1.47
C MET A 579 4.61 11.12 1.53
N GLN A 580 5.36 10.84 0.45
CA GLN A 580 6.80 11.02 0.45
C GLN A 580 7.20 12.46 0.79
N GLY A 581 8.12 12.58 1.75
CA GLY A 581 8.61 13.86 2.26
C GLY A 581 7.77 14.46 3.38
N LEU A 582 6.57 13.94 3.67
CA LEU A 582 5.81 14.41 4.82
C LEU A 582 6.44 13.93 6.14
N TYR A 583 6.32 14.73 7.19
CA TYR A 583 6.87 14.41 8.50
C TYR A 583 5.79 14.11 9.52
N LEU A 584 6.15 13.39 10.58
CA LEU A 584 5.24 13.16 11.71
C LEU A 584 5.25 14.39 12.62
N HIS A 585 4.07 14.84 13.02
CA HIS A 585 3.89 15.91 13.99
C HIS A 585 4.44 15.49 15.36
N LYS A 586 5.05 16.40 16.13
CA LYS A 586 5.68 16.09 17.43
C LYS A 586 4.78 15.32 18.43
N ASP A 587 3.47 15.53 18.33
CA ASP A 587 2.46 14.98 19.23
C ASP A 587 1.58 13.90 18.55
N TYR A 588 1.98 13.36 17.39
CA TYR A 588 1.16 12.44 16.60
C TYR A 588 0.64 11.23 17.41
N VAL A 589 1.46 10.70 18.33
CA VAL A 589 1.10 9.57 19.21
C VAL A 589 -0.06 9.88 20.17
N ASN A 590 -0.32 11.15 20.46
CA ASN A 590 -1.40 11.58 21.35
C ASN A 590 -2.71 11.85 20.59
N ILE A 591 -2.70 11.80 19.26
CA ILE A 591 -3.88 12.05 18.44
C ILE A 591 -4.73 10.78 18.42
N LYS A 592 -5.94 10.83 19.00
CA LYS A 592 -6.86 9.68 19.03
C LYS A 592 -7.20 9.09 17.66
N LYS A 593 -7.20 9.93 16.63
CA LYS A 593 -7.47 9.52 15.25
C LYS A 593 -6.25 8.86 14.59
N PHE A 594 -5.04 9.12 15.10
CA PHE A 594 -3.87 8.33 14.75
C PHE A 594 -4.04 6.97 15.44
N VAL A 595 -4.19 5.94 14.63
CA VAL A 595 -4.43 4.59 15.11
C VAL A 595 -3.10 4.02 15.62
N ALA A 596 -2.67 4.46 16.80
CA ALA A 596 -1.49 3.96 17.48
C ALA A 596 -1.82 2.65 18.22
N TRP A 597 -1.02 1.63 17.96
CA TRP A 597 -1.03 0.42 18.78
C TRP A 597 -0.40 0.73 20.14
N ARG A 598 -0.90 0.13 21.22
CA ARG A 598 -0.35 0.39 22.57
C ARG A 598 1.13 -0.02 22.69
N GLY A 599 1.99 0.98 22.93
CA GLY A 599 3.23 0.92 23.73
C GLY A 599 4.46 0.14 23.22
N THR A 600 4.31 -0.88 22.36
CA THR A 600 5.43 -1.73 21.91
C THR A 600 5.50 -1.90 20.38
N HIS A 601 4.77 -1.08 19.64
CA HIS A 601 4.60 -1.19 18.19
C HIS A 601 5.50 -0.20 17.44
N LEU A 602 5.77 -0.48 16.16
CA LEU A 602 6.54 0.38 15.23
C LEU A 602 6.01 1.82 15.14
N ASP A 603 4.78 2.05 15.57
CA ASP A 603 4.16 3.38 15.63
C ASP A 603 4.86 4.33 16.60
N ALA A 604 5.68 3.81 17.54
CA ALA A 604 6.54 4.60 18.40
C ALA A 604 7.81 5.13 17.69
N PHE A 605 8.13 4.60 16.51
CA PHE A 605 9.35 4.91 15.76
C PHE A 605 8.98 5.69 14.47
N PRO A 606 8.86 7.01 14.52
CA PRO A 606 8.36 7.83 13.40
C PRO A 606 9.24 7.74 12.14
N ASN A 607 10.55 7.54 12.31
CA ASN A 607 11.49 7.35 11.19
C ASN A 607 11.26 6.03 10.43
N GLN A 608 10.49 5.12 11.01
CA GLN A 608 10.09 3.83 10.45
C GLN A 608 8.59 3.80 10.11
N LEU A 609 7.98 4.97 9.90
CA LEU A 609 6.61 5.08 9.41
C LEU A 609 6.58 5.43 7.93
N THR A 610 5.45 5.13 7.30
CA THR A 610 5.28 5.19 5.84
C THR A 610 5.60 6.55 5.21
N PRO A 611 5.35 7.73 5.82
CA PRO A 611 5.79 9.01 5.25
C PRO A 611 7.29 9.12 4.98
N MET A 612 8.11 8.32 5.69
CA MET A 612 9.57 8.30 5.57
C MET A 612 10.08 7.34 4.48
N GLU A 613 9.19 6.57 3.85
CA GLU A 613 9.53 5.63 2.77
C GLU A 613 9.34 6.25 1.39
N GLU A 614 10.09 5.79 0.39
CA GLU A 614 9.94 6.24 -1.00
C GLU A 614 8.74 5.59 -1.69
N SER A 615 8.39 4.38 -1.26
CA SER A 615 7.42 3.53 -1.94
C SER A 615 6.46 2.84 -0.97
N LEU A 616 5.28 2.54 -1.47
CA LEU A 616 4.26 1.71 -0.80
C LEU A 616 4.35 0.28 -1.30
N TYR A 617 4.17 -0.66 -0.39
CA TYR A 617 4.12 -2.09 -0.68
C TYR A 617 2.73 -2.60 -0.32
N LEU A 618 1.81 -2.42 -1.27
CA LEU A 618 0.40 -2.73 -1.06
C LEU A 618 0.11 -4.18 -1.42
N VAL A 619 -0.52 -4.89 -0.49
CA VAL A 619 -0.88 -6.30 -0.62
C VAL A 619 -2.33 -6.57 -0.26
N ASP A 620 -2.80 -7.77 -0.58
CA ASP A 620 -4.10 -8.31 -0.20
C ASP A 620 -4.31 -8.18 1.31
N GLY A 621 -5.34 -7.45 1.74
CA GLY A 621 -5.54 -7.29 3.19
C GLY A 621 -5.96 -8.58 3.91
N GLY A 622 -6.21 -9.67 3.16
CA GLY A 622 -6.30 -11.04 3.71
C GLY A 622 -5.04 -11.50 4.45
N PHE A 623 -3.89 -10.83 4.27
CA PHE A 623 -2.69 -11.03 5.10
C PHE A 623 -2.82 -10.50 6.54
N SER A 624 -3.79 -9.60 6.80
CA SER A 624 -4.06 -9.05 8.12
C SER A 624 -5.37 -9.62 8.66
N ILE A 625 -6.50 -8.99 8.33
CA ILE A 625 -7.83 -9.48 8.68
C ILE A 625 -8.54 -9.79 7.37
N ASN A 626 -8.98 -11.03 7.18
CA ASN A 626 -9.63 -11.44 5.92
C ASN A 626 -11.03 -10.82 5.71
N SER A 627 -11.31 -9.62 6.20
CA SER A 627 -12.54 -8.87 6.01
C SER A 627 -12.29 -7.37 6.22
N PRO A 628 -12.93 -6.47 5.46
CA PRO A 628 -12.65 -5.04 5.49
C PRO A 628 -13.27 -4.29 6.69
N PHE A 629 -13.40 -4.94 7.85
CA PHE A 629 -13.89 -4.31 9.09
C PHE A 629 -13.15 -3.00 9.44
N PRO A 630 -11.81 -2.92 9.36
CA PRO A 630 -11.08 -1.68 9.67
C PRO A 630 -11.45 -0.46 8.83
N LEU A 631 -12.08 -0.66 7.67
CA LEU A 631 -12.50 0.44 6.79
C LEU A 631 -13.86 1.02 7.20
N VAL A 632 -14.73 0.24 7.85
CA VAL A 632 -16.10 0.67 8.19
C VAL A 632 -16.28 1.02 9.66
N LEU A 633 -15.41 0.52 10.54
CA LEU A 633 -15.49 0.74 11.99
C LEU A 633 -14.97 2.11 12.43
N GLN A 634 -14.75 3.01 11.49
CA GLN A 634 -14.23 4.34 11.75
C GLN A 634 -15.35 5.26 12.23
N PRO A 635 -15.10 6.11 13.24
CA PRO A 635 -16.11 7.03 13.77
C PRO A 635 -16.73 7.95 12.70
N GLU A 636 -15.95 8.33 11.68
CA GLU A 636 -16.39 9.25 10.63
C GLU A 636 -17.49 8.67 9.71
N ARG A 637 -17.60 7.33 9.62
CA ARG A 637 -18.68 6.67 8.86
C ARG A 637 -19.91 6.34 9.72
N ASP A 638 -19.74 6.34 11.04
CA ASP A 638 -20.81 6.14 12.04
C ASP A 638 -21.73 4.96 11.66
N VAL A 639 -21.13 3.79 11.42
CA VAL A 639 -21.85 2.61 10.95
C VAL A 639 -22.64 1.99 12.10
N ASP A 640 -23.96 1.86 11.93
CA ASP A 640 -24.86 1.27 12.93
C ASP A 640 -25.00 -0.24 12.79
N VAL A 641 -24.99 -0.75 11.55
CA VAL A 641 -25.19 -2.17 11.25
C VAL A 641 -24.15 -2.67 10.25
N ILE A 642 -23.51 -3.79 10.59
CA ILE A 642 -22.57 -4.47 9.72
C ILE A 642 -23.12 -5.84 9.33
N LEU A 643 -23.34 -6.06 8.03
CA LEU A 643 -23.62 -7.37 7.44
C LEU A 643 -22.29 -7.97 6.97
N SER A 644 -21.72 -8.85 7.79
CA SER A 644 -20.42 -9.49 7.57
C SER A 644 -20.61 -10.85 6.89
N PHE A 645 -20.24 -10.94 5.61
CA PHE A 645 -20.22 -12.20 4.86
C PHE A 645 -18.82 -12.79 4.85
N ASN A 646 -18.66 -13.95 5.49
CA ASN A 646 -17.38 -14.63 5.62
C ASN A 646 -17.30 -15.89 4.75
N PHE A 647 -16.44 -15.81 3.75
CA PHE A 647 -16.09 -16.84 2.75
C PHE A 647 -14.70 -17.46 3.00
N SER A 648 -14.14 -17.27 4.19
CA SER A 648 -12.87 -17.90 4.60
C SER A 648 -12.99 -19.43 4.56
N TRP A 649 -11.87 -20.11 4.31
CA TRP A 649 -11.81 -21.57 4.25
C TRP A 649 -11.48 -22.13 5.63
N GLU A 650 -12.32 -23.01 6.17
CA GLU A 650 -12.15 -23.67 7.48
C GLU A 650 -12.02 -22.69 8.66
N ALA A 651 -12.47 -21.44 8.49
CA ALA A 651 -12.30 -20.36 9.46
C ALA A 651 -13.58 -19.50 9.58
N PRO A 652 -14.69 -20.06 10.12
CA PRO A 652 -15.98 -19.40 10.15
C PRO A 652 -16.01 -18.15 11.04
N PHE A 653 -15.18 -18.04 12.08
CA PHE A 653 -15.24 -16.93 13.05
C PHE A 653 -13.92 -16.18 13.28
N GLU A 654 -12.79 -16.64 12.73
CA GLU A 654 -11.46 -16.05 12.91
C GLU A 654 -11.43 -14.54 12.58
N VAL A 655 -12.14 -14.13 11.51
CA VAL A 655 -12.27 -12.72 11.13
C VAL A 655 -12.86 -11.85 12.24
N LEU A 656 -13.82 -12.38 13.01
CA LEU A 656 -14.44 -11.65 14.12
C LEU A 656 -13.48 -11.55 15.32
N GLU A 657 -12.74 -12.61 15.61
CA GLU A 657 -11.75 -12.64 16.70
C GLU A 657 -10.62 -11.63 16.45
N LEU A 658 -10.05 -11.66 15.23
CA LEU A 658 -9.02 -10.71 14.81
C LEU A 658 -9.55 -9.26 14.80
N THR A 659 -10.80 -9.05 14.38
CA THR A 659 -11.43 -7.73 14.41
C THR A 659 -11.65 -7.24 15.84
N GLN A 660 -12.10 -8.11 16.75
CA GLN A 660 -12.27 -7.74 18.15
C GLN A 660 -10.94 -7.32 18.77
N LYS A 661 -9.86 -8.10 18.56
CA LYS A 661 -8.51 -7.74 19.01
C LYS A 661 -8.05 -6.40 18.42
N TYR A 662 -8.25 -6.21 17.12
CA TYR A 662 -7.93 -4.95 16.44
C TYR A 662 -8.64 -3.75 17.10
N CYS A 663 -9.93 -3.91 17.42
CA CYS A 663 -10.73 -2.86 18.05
C CYS A 663 -10.33 -2.61 19.51
N GLU A 664 -10.04 -3.65 20.27
CA GLU A 664 -9.59 -3.56 21.67
C GLU A 664 -8.26 -2.80 21.80
N GLU A 665 -7.30 -3.08 20.92
CA GLU A 665 -6.00 -2.40 20.88
C GLU A 665 -6.11 -0.89 20.58
N ARG A 666 -7.19 -0.49 19.89
CA ARG A 666 -7.41 0.86 19.34
C ARG A 666 -8.54 1.61 20.03
N GLU A 667 -9.15 1.01 21.04
CA GLU A 667 -10.29 1.56 21.77
C GLU A 667 -11.49 1.89 20.86
N ILE A 668 -11.67 1.10 19.79
CA ILE A 668 -12.81 1.22 18.87
C ILE A 668 -14.00 0.44 19.46
N PRO A 669 -15.19 1.04 19.58
CA PRO A 669 -16.40 0.31 19.99
C PRO A 669 -16.72 -0.86 19.08
N PHE A 670 -16.76 -2.08 19.62
CA PHE A 670 -17.12 -3.29 18.88
C PHE A 670 -17.82 -4.28 19.82
N PRO A 671 -18.86 -4.99 19.38
CA PRO A 671 -19.56 -5.95 20.25
C PRO A 671 -18.65 -7.11 20.63
N LYS A 672 -18.80 -7.60 21.87
CA LYS A 672 -18.07 -8.79 22.33
C LYS A 672 -18.57 -10.03 21.58
N ILE A 673 -17.64 -10.77 21.00
CA ILE A 673 -17.92 -12.01 20.28
C ILE A 673 -17.91 -13.14 21.31
N LYS A 674 -19.10 -13.72 21.54
CA LYS A 674 -19.28 -14.86 22.45
C LYS A 674 -19.88 -16.01 21.65
N LEU A 675 -19.08 -17.05 21.44
CA LEU A 675 -19.45 -18.27 20.74
C LEU A 675 -19.52 -19.42 21.75
N SER A 676 -20.45 -20.36 21.54
CA SER A 676 -20.47 -21.61 22.29
C SER A 676 -19.61 -22.67 21.59
N GLU A 677 -19.15 -23.69 22.32
CA GLU A 677 -18.45 -24.84 21.69
C GLU A 677 -19.28 -25.51 20.60
N GLU A 678 -20.62 -25.44 20.67
CA GLU A 678 -21.50 -25.97 19.65
C GLU A 678 -21.46 -25.12 18.37
N ASP A 679 -21.40 -23.79 18.50
CA ASP A 679 -21.31 -22.88 17.36
C ASP A 679 -19.99 -23.07 16.60
N GLU A 680 -18.87 -23.30 17.31
CA GLU A 680 -17.58 -23.61 16.70
C GLU A 680 -17.59 -24.96 15.95
N LYS A 681 -18.23 -25.98 16.52
CA LYS A 681 -18.30 -27.32 15.91
C LYS A 681 -19.32 -27.39 14.76
N LYS A 682 -20.38 -26.59 14.83
CA LYS A 682 -21.52 -26.58 13.88
C LYS A 682 -22.02 -25.15 13.65
N PRO A 683 -21.32 -24.38 12.81
CA PRO A 683 -21.72 -23.02 12.50
C PRO A 683 -23.07 -22.99 11.77
N LYS A 684 -23.93 -22.04 12.17
CA LYS A 684 -25.26 -21.76 11.60
C LYS A 684 -25.17 -20.68 10.52
N GLU A 685 -26.27 -20.43 9.81
CA GLU A 685 -26.29 -19.48 8.69
C GLU A 685 -26.08 -18.01 9.09
N CYS A 686 -26.48 -17.61 10.31
CA CYS A 686 -26.39 -16.23 10.76
C CYS A 686 -26.25 -16.10 12.28
N TYR A 687 -25.39 -15.18 12.70
CA TYR A 687 -25.13 -14.81 14.09
C TYR A 687 -25.30 -13.31 14.28
N MET A 688 -25.97 -12.89 15.35
CA MET A 688 -26.16 -11.48 15.69
C MET A 688 -25.40 -11.14 16.97
N PHE A 689 -24.48 -10.18 16.89
CA PHE A 689 -23.71 -9.66 18.01
C PHE A 689 -24.09 -8.21 18.28
N VAL A 690 -24.43 -7.93 19.53
CA VAL A 690 -24.92 -6.62 19.98
C VAL A 690 -24.25 -6.30 21.30
N ASP A 691 -23.77 -5.06 21.46
CA ASP A 691 -23.46 -4.50 22.77
C ASP A 691 -24.64 -3.64 23.24
N ASP A 692 -25.34 -4.09 24.27
CA ASP A 692 -26.47 -3.36 24.86
C ASP A 692 -26.00 -2.23 25.80
N ASN A 693 -24.74 -2.26 26.25
CA ASN A 693 -24.19 -1.26 27.16
C ASN A 693 -23.52 -0.09 26.43
N ASN A 694 -23.20 -0.26 25.15
CA ASN A 694 -22.55 0.74 24.34
C ASN A 694 -23.26 0.91 22.98
N PRO A 695 -24.19 1.87 22.87
CA PRO A 695 -24.94 2.09 21.63
C PRO A 695 -24.04 2.58 20.48
N LYS A 696 -22.82 3.06 20.75
CA LYS A 696 -21.84 3.43 19.72
C LYS A 696 -21.18 2.23 19.03
N ALA A 697 -21.32 1.03 19.59
CA ALA A 697 -20.82 -0.17 18.95
C ALA A 697 -21.84 -0.64 17.89
N PRO A 698 -21.40 -0.97 16.66
CA PRO A 698 -22.29 -1.44 15.62
C PRO A 698 -22.93 -2.78 16.00
N ILE A 699 -24.13 -3.02 15.50
CA ILE A 699 -24.73 -4.35 15.50
C ILE A 699 -24.08 -5.16 14.36
N VAL A 700 -23.49 -6.31 14.67
CA VAL A 700 -22.82 -7.16 13.69
C VAL A 700 -23.67 -8.39 13.40
N LEU A 701 -24.14 -8.53 12.16
CA LEU A 701 -24.73 -9.75 11.63
C LEU A 701 -23.70 -10.49 10.80
N HIS A 702 -23.30 -11.65 11.28
CA HIS A 702 -22.25 -12.45 10.66
C HIS A 702 -22.82 -13.70 9.99
N PHE A 703 -22.45 -13.88 8.73
CA PHE A 703 -22.85 -14.98 7.86
C PHE A 703 -21.62 -15.81 7.50
N PRO A 704 -21.33 -16.91 8.22
CA PRO A 704 -20.29 -17.83 7.81
C PRO A 704 -20.74 -18.63 6.57
N LEU A 705 -19.78 -19.03 5.74
CA LEU A 705 -20.05 -19.83 4.56
C LEU A 705 -20.36 -21.28 4.94
N VAL A 706 -21.64 -21.56 5.18
CA VAL A 706 -22.12 -22.88 5.61
C VAL A 706 -23.21 -23.41 4.70
N ASN A 707 -23.24 -24.74 4.55
CA ASN A 707 -24.38 -25.46 4.00
C ASN A 707 -25.02 -26.26 5.13
N ASP A 708 -25.88 -25.63 5.94
CA ASP A 708 -26.60 -26.30 7.03
C ASP A 708 -28.03 -26.65 6.60
N THR A 709 -29.00 -25.76 6.83
CA THR A 709 -30.40 -26.08 6.53
C THR A 709 -30.71 -26.14 5.02
N PHE A 710 -29.89 -25.51 4.18
CA PHE A 710 -30.02 -25.57 2.71
C PHE A 710 -29.92 -27.00 2.13
N GLN A 711 -29.25 -27.92 2.84
CA GLN A 711 -29.23 -29.34 2.48
C GLN A 711 -30.65 -29.93 2.41
N LYS A 712 -31.54 -29.48 3.29
CA LYS A 712 -32.91 -30.01 3.46
C LYS A 712 -33.96 -29.16 2.76
N TYR A 713 -33.70 -27.86 2.61
CA TYR A 713 -34.67 -26.87 2.13
C TYR A 713 -34.16 -26.16 0.86
N LYS A 714 -35.04 -25.95 -0.12
CA LYS A 714 -34.74 -25.19 -1.34
C LYS A 714 -35.06 -23.70 -1.22
N ALA A 715 -35.96 -23.34 -0.30
CA ALA A 715 -36.28 -21.99 0.11
C ALA A 715 -36.68 -22.01 1.60
N PRO A 716 -36.64 -20.88 2.33
CA PRO A 716 -37.01 -20.85 3.75
C PRO A 716 -38.38 -21.51 3.97
N GLY A 717 -38.42 -22.56 4.80
CA GLY A 717 -39.64 -23.34 5.07
C GLY A 717 -40.09 -24.34 3.98
N VAL A 718 -39.44 -24.39 2.81
CA VAL A 718 -39.81 -25.26 1.68
C VAL A 718 -38.83 -26.42 1.52
N LYS A 719 -39.26 -27.63 1.87
CA LYS A 719 -38.42 -28.84 1.78
C LYS A 719 -38.15 -29.24 0.33
N ARG A 720 -37.02 -29.92 0.12
CA ARG A 720 -36.68 -30.60 -1.13
C ARG A 720 -37.46 -31.89 -1.25
N GLU A 721 -38.09 -32.13 -2.40
CA GLU A 721 -38.97 -33.29 -2.61
C GLU A 721 -38.32 -34.32 -3.55
N SER A 722 -37.87 -33.87 -4.72
CA SER A 722 -37.24 -34.76 -5.72
C SER A 722 -35.81 -35.13 -5.35
N GLU A 723 -35.30 -36.24 -5.90
CA GLU A 723 -33.92 -36.67 -5.67
C GLU A 723 -32.92 -35.69 -6.29
N GLU A 724 -33.26 -35.06 -7.42
CA GLU A 724 -32.45 -33.99 -8.02
C GLU A 724 -32.37 -32.77 -7.11
N GLU A 725 -33.49 -32.37 -6.51
CA GLU A 725 -33.52 -31.26 -5.54
C GLU A 725 -32.66 -31.60 -4.31
N LYS A 726 -32.76 -32.81 -3.76
CA LYS A 726 -31.95 -33.24 -2.61
C LYS A 726 -30.47 -33.25 -2.94
N SER A 727 -30.08 -33.86 -4.06
CA SER A 727 -28.70 -33.91 -4.54
C SER A 727 -28.08 -32.52 -4.76
N PHE A 728 -28.87 -31.55 -5.23
CA PHE A 728 -28.41 -30.17 -5.38
C PHE A 728 -28.04 -29.50 -4.04
N GLY A 729 -28.81 -29.79 -2.98
CA GLY A 729 -28.55 -29.26 -1.63
C GLY A 729 -27.49 -30.04 -0.86
N ASP A 730 -27.29 -31.32 -1.17
CA ASP A 730 -26.39 -32.21 -0.44
C ASP A 730 -24.95 -32.12 -0.96
N PHE A 731 -24.18 -31.18 -0.41
CA PHE A 731 -22.76 -31.06 -0.69
C PHE A 731 -22.00 -30.42 0.46
N ALA A 732 -20.77 -30.89 0.68
CA ALA A 732 -19.86 -30.27 1.62
C ALA A 732 -19.08 -29.15 0.93
N ILE A 733 -19.14 -27.93 1.49
CA ILE A 733 -18.36 -26.79 1.00
C ILE A 733 -16.86 -27.02 1.23
N GLU A 734 -16.50 -27.56 2.40
CA GLU A 734 -15.11 -27.69 2.86
C GLU A 734 -14.63 -29.15 2.85
N ALA A 735 -14.93 -29.89 1.77
CA ALA A 735 -14.42 -31.24 1.58
C ALA A 735 -12.99 -31.27 1.01
N LYS A 736 -12.30 -32.40 1.17
CA LYS A 736 -10.93 -32.58 0.64
C LYS A 736 -10.85 -32.39 -0.88
N ASP A 737 -11.87 -32.81 -1.59
CA ASP A 737 -12.04 -32.74 -3.04
C ASP A 737 -12.99 -31.62 -3.49
N SER A 738 -13.35 -30.71 -2.58
CA SER A 738 -14.28 -29.61 -2.90
C SER A 738 -13.77 -28.71 -4.03
N PRO A 739 -14.64 -28.35 -4.99
CA PRO A 739 -14.30 -27.44 -6.07
C PRO A 739 -14.08 -26.01 -5.57
N TYR A 740 -14.51 -25.66 -4.35
CA TYR A 740 -14.49 -24.28 -3.85
C TYR A 740 -13.17 -23.89 -3.17
N ARG A 741 -12.13 -24.72 -3.26
CA ARG A 741 -10.81 -24.40 -2.70
C ARG A 741 -10.28 -23.07 -3.24
N THR A 742 -9.56 -22.33 -2.42
CA THR A 742 -9.12 -20.96 -2.71
C THR A 742 -8.27 -20.84 -4.00
N LEU A 743 -7.49 -21.88 -4.33
CA LEU A 743 -6.67 -21.94 -5.54
C LEU A 743 -7.39 -22.54 -6.77
N ASN A 744 -8.70 -22.81 -6.68
CA ASN A 744 -9.48 -23.21 -7.84
C ASN A 744 -10.20 -21.99 -8.44
N PHE A 745 -9.96 -21.76 -9.74
CA PHE A 745 -10.48 -20.61 -10.49
C PHE A 745 -11.53 -21.00 -11.53
N THR A 746 -11.81 -22.30 -11.68
CA THR A 746 -12.82 -22.83 -12.60
C THR A 746 -13.78 -23.71 -11.83
N PHE A 747 -15.06 -23.33 -11.83
CA PHE A 747 -16.13 -24.15 -11.26
C PHE A 747 -16.99 -24.68 -12.39
N GLU A 748 -17.44 -25.92 -12.28
CA GLU A 748 -18.49 -26.38 -13.19
C GLU A 748 -19.76 -25.52 -13.01
N PRO A 749 -20.59 -25.32 -14.05
CA PRO A 749 -21.80 -24.51 -13.94
C PRO A 749 -22.74 -24.97 -12.81
N TYR A 750 -22.75 -26.27 -12.54
CA TYR A 750 -23.49 -26.88 -11.44
C TYR A 750 -22.94 -26.46 -10.07
N ASP A 751 -21.62 -26.51 -9.87
CA ASP A 751 -20.94 -26.09 -8.63
C ASP A 751 -21.09 -24.59 -8.39
N PHE A 752 -20.93 -23.78 -9.43
CA PHE A 752 -21.20 -22.35 -9.37
C PHE A 752 -22.62 -22.09 -8.87
N SER A 753 -23.62 -22.76 -9.46
CA SER A 753 -25.03 -22.56 -9.10
C SER A 753 -25.30 -22.96 -7.65
N ARG A 754 -24.74 -24.08 -7.19
CA ARG A 754 -24.87 -24.53 -5.79
C ARG A 754 -24.33 -23.49 -4.81
N LEU A 755 -23.15 -22.93 -5.10
CA LEU A 755 -22.52 -21.93 -4.23
C LEU A 755 -23.27 -20.58 -4.22
N VAL A 756 -23.80 -20.13 -5.36
CA VAL A 756 -24.67 -18.94 -5.41
C VAL A 756 -25.94 -19.18 -4.59
N GLU A 757 -26.61 -20.30 -4.81
CA GLU A 757 -27.91 -20.59 -4.21
C GLU A 757 -27.84 -20.83 -2.70
N VAL A 758 -26.78 -21.48 -2.18
CA VAL A 758 -26.62 -21.64 -0.73
C VAL A 758 -26.44 -20.29 -0.03
N ASN A 759 -25.65 -19.37 -0.60
CA ASN A 759 -25.45 -18.04 -0.03
C ASN A 759 -26.72 -17.17 -0.14
N ARG A 760 -27.43 -17.25 -1.27
CA ARG A 760 -28.74 -16.61 -1.44
C ARG A 760 -29.74 -17.13 -0.41
N TYR A 761 -29.80 -18.44 -0.22
CA TYR A 761 -30.67 -19.08 0.75
C TYR A 761 -30.33 -18.66 2.19
N ASN A 762 -29.06 -18.66 2.60
CA ASN A 762 -28.65 -18.32 3.96
C ASN A 762 -29.10 -16.90 4.35
N VAL A 763 -29.03 -15.94 3.42
CA VAL A 763 -29.57 -14.59 3.61
C VAL A 763 -31.09 -14.60 3.76
N LEU A 764 -31.80 -15.27 2.86
CA LEU A 764 -33.27 -15.34 2.90
C LEU A 764 -33.80 -16.05 4.15
N ASN A 765 -33.12 -17.10 4.59
CA ASN A 765 -33.45 -17.87 5.78
C ASN A 765 -33.26 -17.03 7.06
N SER A 766 -32.43 -15.98 6.99
CA SER A 766 -32.13 -15.07 8.08
C SER A 766 -32.96 -13.77 8.04
N LYS A 767 -34.03 -13.73 7.22
CA LYS A 767 -34.88 -12.54 7.03
C LYS A 767 -35.35 -11.91 8.34
N ASP A 768 -35.86 -12.72 9.26
CA ASP A 768 -36.43 -12.20 10.51
C ASP A 768 -35.35 -11.56 11.39
N THR A 769 -34.15 -12.16 11.45
CA THR A 769 -32.99 -11.59 12.16
C THR A 769 -32.52 -10.30 11.52
N LEU A 770 -32.44 -10.24 10.18
CA LEU A 770 -32.10 -9.01 9.44
C LEU A 770 -33.09 -7.88 9.74
N PHE A 771 -34.39 -8.17 9.70
CA PHE A 771 -35.43 -7.15 9.90
C PHE A 771 -35.47 -6.68 11.37
N LYS A 772 -35.28 -7.61 12.31
CA LYS A 772 -35.13 -7.29 13.74
C LYS A 772 -33.94 -6.37 13.98
N THR A 773 -32.82 -6.63 13.31
CA THR A 773 -31.60 -5.84 13.41
C THR A 773 -31.81 -4.41 12.93
N LEU A 774 -32.39 -4.24 11.75
CA LEU A 774 -32.66 -2.91 11.20
C LEU A 774 -33.67 -2.15 12.06
N SER A 775 -34.66 -2.85 12.62
CA SER A 775 -35.61 -2.25 13.56
C SER A 775 -34.93 -1.82 14.86
N LEU A 776 -33.97 -2.59 15.37
CA LEU A 776 -33.17 -2.23 16.54
C LEU A 776 -32.25 -1.04 16.25
N ALA A 777 -31.63 -0.99 15.06
CA ALA A 777 -30.79 0.12 14.63
C ALA A 777 -31.58 1.43 14.51
N LEU A 778 -32.81 1.39 14.00
CA LEU A 778 -33.72 2.55 13.96
C LEU A 778 -34.17 3.03 15.36
N GLN A 779 -34.10 2.17 16.38
CA GLN A 779 -34.48 2.52 17.75
C GLN A 779 -33.33 3.10 18.57
N ARG A 780 -32.10 2.77 18.20
CA ARG A 780 -30.88 3.26 18.82
C ARG A 780 -30.57 4.66 18.29
#